data_AF-A0A7V8F7B8-F1
#
_entry.id   AF-A0A7V8F7B8-F1
#
_cell.length_a   1.000
_cell.length_b   1.000
_cell.length_c   1.000
_cell.angle_alpha   90.00
_cell.angle_beta   90.00
_cell.angle_gamma   90.00
#
_symmetry.space_group_name_H-M   'P 1'
#
loop_
_entity.id
_entity.type
_entity.pdbx_description
1 polymer ?
#
loop_
_entity_poly.entity_id
_entity_poly.type
_entity_poly.pdbx_seq_one_letter_code
_entity_poly.pdbx_strand_id
1 'polypeptide(L)'
;MGLTSTIPPRDMRVPRARLCLALIFALQGSLAMASTDVNERDALMARVKTEREQGHRVDALAHCQAILDRWPDDREARAMNVTLLGELGATTRARELAAQLDPPQTVSERFHLDADNIGHEIRWANGEPADPRQPYAEADRAVADARRLADDTSLPEELRARERLDLLVALDQAGLSAEATQRYDELKKNGVTTFPAYVERPVADALLVQRRPAESAKVYEDSIVKDPGPYDAAESEPRIGLMYAYLESDQTRKAFTTIDELAAKEPAWIRVPGIRLPVQNPRKVDAELNAAVLREYVSMPAEAYARLVPLSREAPSNAQIRRELGMTELARGWPRMAEEDLNIAGTLDERDVGAYIGQADAARTLHDYQDVEENLGIARSLADRNGRVERAEQSWQREKGWQFDITSERGKGSSPDYGDRDGATQATIASPLIDDHWRVLALARYSTADLPEGDVRRSRVGLGIRGYARGVEAYVQALPSTDRYVGKTALEAGVNWAMTDRWSLNADFSTAGEDAPLRGQYYGISAKTLDTAITYRASELFQARLGLSRDNFSDGNKRTGWLATVVQRLHTSPYLSIDGGIEVGGSMNTKTERPYFNPRRDNSYAITGRLENVISQYYERSLTQRLDVAFGQYDEKGYSSDWMATVRYGQIFQPQQGFRLGWGVAWHNQPYDGRREHRVVLDLTLHWGD
;
A
#
# COMPACT_ATOMS: atom_id res chain seq x y z
N MET A 1 -70.29 44.37 -48.65
CA MET A 1 -70.21 45.57 -49.52
C MET A 1 -69.61 45.12 -50.85
N GLY A 2 -70.30 45.34 -51.99
CA GLY A 2 -69.93 44.86 -53.35
C GLY A 2 -70.06 43.32 -53.52
N LEU A 3 -70.79 42.70 -54.48
CA LEU A 3 -71.46 43.14 -55.73
C LEU A 3 -70.48 43.78 -56.74
N THR A 4 -70.29 43.33 -58.00
CA THR A 4 -71.20 42.73 -59.03
C THR A 4 -70.40 41.82 -60.02
N SER A 5 -70.86 40.64 -60.51
CA SER A 5 -71.64 40.34 -61.76
C SER A 5 -70.83 40.34 -63.11
N THR A 6 -71.09 39.59 -64.22
CA THR A 6 -72.02 38.45 -64.55
C THR A 6 -71.79 37.82 -65.98
N ILE A 7 -71.44 36.51 -66.06
CA ILE A 7 -71.80 35.47 -67.10
C ILE A 7 -71.30 35.63 -68.61
N PRO A 8 -71.71 34.79 -69.61
CA PRO A 8 -70.92 33.79 -70.41
C PRO A 8 -70.58 34.26 -71.87
N PRO A 9 -70.19 33.43 -72.92
CA PRO A 9 -70.08 31.94 -73.12
C PRO A 9 -68.71 31.52 -73.77
N ARG A 10 -68.47 30.41 -74.53
CA ARG A 10 -69.26 29.34 -75.23
C ARG A 10 -68.40 28.07 -75.49
N ASP A 11 -69.03 26.92 -75.73
CA ASP A 11 -68.36 25.62 -75.99
C ASP A 11 -67.40 25.54 -77.19
N MET A 12 -66.37 24.70 -77.08
CA MET A 12 -65.90 23.87 -78.21
C MET A 12 -65.27 22.55 -77.74
N ARG A 13 -65.74 21.42 -78.30
CA ARG A 13 -65.25 20.05 -78.01
C ARG A 13 -63.93 19.77 -78.73
N VAL A 14 -62.99 19.08 -78.08
CA VAL A 14 -61.74 18.56 -78.67
C VAL A 14 -61.50 17.11 -78.18
N PRO A 15 -61.00 16.15 -79.01
CA PRO A 15 -61.26 14.72 -78.79
C PRO A 15 -60.22 13.94 -77.97
N ARG A 16 -60.66 12.78 -77.45
CA ARG A 16 -59.95 11.82 -76.57
C ARG A 16 -58.77 11.05 -77.20
N ALA A 17 -57.88 11.70 -77.96
CA ALA A 17 -56.84 11.02 -78.74
C ALA A 17 -55.38 11.41 -78.43
N ARG A 18 -55.12 12.28 -77.42
CA ARG A 18 -53.75 12.77 -77.11
C ARG A 18 -53.28 12.63 -75.66
N LEU A 19 -54.03 11.97 -74.78
CA LEU A 19 -53.59 11.75 -73.39
C LEU A 19 -52.67 10.51 -73.22
N CYS A 20 -52.79 9.49 -74.06
CA CYS A 20 -52.06 8.22 -73.86
C CYS A 20 -50.58 8.27 -74.28
N LEU A 21 -50.21 9.10 -75.28
CA LEU A 21 -48.81 9.14 -75.75
C LEU A 21 -47.89 9.96 -74.81
N ALA A 22 -48.41 10.99 -74.16
CA ALA A 22 -47.64 11.83 -73.24
C ALA A 22 -47.25 11.07 -71.96
N LEU A 23 -48.13 10.18 -71.46
CA LEU A 23 -47.81 9.30 -70.33
C LEU A 23 -46.72 8.27 -70.66
N ILE A 24 -46.68 7.73 -71.89
CA ILE A 24 -45.67 6.73 -72.27
C ILE A 24 -44.26 7.36 -72.35
N PHE A 25 -44.12 8.56 -72.94
CA PHE A 25 -42.82 9.25 -72.98
C PHE A 25 -42.37 9.81 -71.63
N ALA A 26 -43.30 10.25 -70.77
CA ALA A 26 -42.98 10.65 -69.40
C ALA A 26 -42.46 9.46 -68.58
N LEU A 27 -43.07 8.27 -68.72
CA LEU A 27 -42.63 7.04 -68.05
C LEU A 27 -41.27 6.54 -68.59
N GLN A 28 -41.04 6.60 -69.90
CA GLN A 28 -39.77 6.14 -70.49
C GLN A 28 -38.58 7.05 -70.16
N GLY A 29 -38.78 8.37 -70.05
CA GLY A 29 -37.73 9.30 -69.59
C GLY A 29 -37.29 9.04 -68.14
N SER A 30 -38.26 8.82 -67.24
CA SER A 30 -37.97 8.44 -65.85
C SER A 30 -37.34 7.05 -65.73
N LEU A 31 -37.73 6.08 -66.57
CA LEU A 31 -37.12 4.75 -66.59
C LEU A 31 -35.65 4.80 -67.05
N ALA A 32 -35.33 5.62 -68.05
CA ALA A 32 -33.95 5.79 -68.51
C ALA A 32 -33.06 6.40 -67.41
N MET A 33 -33.48 7.50 -66.79
CA MET A 33 -32.68 8.14 -65.73
C MET A 33 -32.56 7.27 -64.46
N ALA A 34 -33.63 6.57 -64.06
CA ALA A 34 -33.56 5.61 -62.96
C ALA A 34 -32.59 4.46 -63.28
N SER A 35 -32.55 3.98 -64.53
CA SER A 35 -31.62 2.92 -64.93
C SER A 35 -30.14 3.36 -64.89
N THR A 36 -29.84 4.62 -65.20
CA THR A 36 -28.47 5.15 -65.09
C THR A 36 -28.04 5.36 -63.64
N ASP A 37 -28.94 5.86 -62.79
CA ASP A 37 -28.66 6.14 -61.37
C ASP A 37 -28.45 4.83 -60.57
N VAL A 38 -29.23 3.78 -60.86
CA VAL A 38 -29.03 2.43 -60.29
C VAL A 38 -27.71 1.80 -60.73
N ASN A 39 -27.34 1.89 -62.02
CA ASN A 39 -26.07 1.36 -62.52
C ASN A 39 -24.85 2.09 -61.91
N GLU A 40 -24.95 3.40 -61.67
CA GLU A 40 -23.90 4.18 -61.02
C GLU A 40 -23.76 3.79 -59.54
N ARG A 41 -24.87 3.68 -58.82
CA ARG A 41 -24.94 3.20 -57.43
C ARG A 41 -24.32 1.81 -57.29
N ASP A 42 -24.67 0.86 -58.16
CA ASP A 42 -24.16 -0.52 -58.08
C ASP A 42 -22.66 -0.60 -58.35
N ALA A 43 -22.13 0.22 -59.27
CA ALA A 43 -20.69 0.33 -59.51
C ALA A 43 -19.94 0.91 -58.29
N LEU A 44 -20.51 1.89 -57.60
CA LEU A 44 -19.94 2.46 -56.38
C LEU A 44 -19.99 1.45 -55.22
N MET A 45 -21.10 0.72 -55.03
CA MET A 45 -21.20 -0.33 -54.01
C MET A 45 -20.27 -1.51 -54.28
N ALA A 46 -20.04 -1.89 -55.55
CA ALA A 46 -19.04 -2.90 -55.91
C ALA A 46 -17.62 -2.44 -55.52
N ARG A 47 -17.28 -1.17 -55.76
CA ARG A 47 -16.00 -0.58 -55.34
C ARG A 47 -15.81 -0.63 -53.82
N VAL A 48 -16.81 -0.24 -53.03
CA VAL A 48 -16.78 -0.31 -51.55
C VAL A 48 -16.47 -1.73 -51.07
N LYS A 49 -17.10 -2.75 -51.68
CA LYS A 49 -16.84 -4.16 -51.35
C LYS A 49 -15.40 -4.56 -51.67
N THR A 50 -14.91 -4.22 -52.87
CA THR A 50 -13.52 -4.51 -53.26
C THR A 50 -12.49 -3.82 -52.36
N GLU A 51 -12.71 -2.56 -51.97
CA GLU A 51 -11.82 -1.84 -51.04
C GLU A 51 -11.84 -2.48 -49.64
N ARG A 52 -13.01 -2.89 -49.14
CA ARG A 52 -13.14 -3.67 -47.89
C ARG A 52 -12.40 -5.01 -47.96
N GLU A 53 -12.56 -5.77 -49.04
CA GLU A 53 -11.88 -7.05 -49.28
C GLU A 53 -10.35 -6.90 -49.36
N GLN A 54 -9.87 -5.77 -49.88
CA GLN A 54 -8.43 -5.42 -49.90
C GLN A 54 -7.91 -4.91 -48.55
N GLY A 55 -8.78 -4.71 -47.56
CA GLY A 55 -8.43 -4.18 -46.23
C GLY A 55 -8.38 -2.66 -46.15
N HIS A 56 -8.69 -1.93 -47.23
CA HIS A 56 -8.76 -0.47 -47.29
C HIS A 56 -10.06 0.06 -46.64
N ARG A 57 -10.27 -0.28 -45.36
CA ARG A 57 -11.53 -0.04 -44.63
C ARG A 57 -11.91 1.43 -44.51
N VAL A 58 -10.93 2.32 -44.36
CA VAL A 58 -11.16 3.77 -44.25
C VAL A 58 -11.65 4.34 -45.59
N ASP A 59 -11.03 3.95 -46.70
CA ASP A 59 -11.45 4.37 -48.04
C ASP A 59 -12.83 3.78 -48.38
N ALA A 60 -13.05 2.50 -48.08
CA ALA A 60 -14.34 1.84 -48.24
C ALA A 60 -15.45 2.56 -47.43
N LEU A 61 -15.16 2.99 -46.19
CA LEU A 61 -16.09 3.75 -45.37
C LEU A 61 -16.42 5.11 -46.00
N ALA A 62 -15.40 5.85 -46.45
CA ALA A 62 -15.57 7.14 -47.09
C ALA A 62 -16.43 7.05 -48.37
N HIS A 63 -16.17 6.07 -49.24
CA HIS A 63 -17.00 5.84 -50.42
C HIS A 63 -18.42 5.37 -50.06
N CYS A 64 -18.58 4.54 -49.02
CA CYS A 64 -19.89 4.10 -48.54
C CYS A 64 -20.73 5.28 -47.99
N GLN A 65 -20.09 6.22 -47.28
CA GLN A 65 -20.74 7.42 -46.78
C GLN A 65 -21.11 8.38 -47.93
N ALA A 66 -20.26 8.54 -48.95
CA ALA A 66 -20.60 9.31 -50.15
C ALA A 66 -21.79 8.72 -50.94
N ILE A 67 -22.00 7.39 -50.90
CA ILE A 67 -23.21 6.75 -51.43
C ILE A 67 -24.42 7.14 -50.57
N LEU A 68 -24.31 7.12 -49.24
CA LEU A 68 -25.38 7.52 -48.32
C LEU A 68 -25.73 9.01 -48.38
N ASP A 69 -24.78 9.89 -48.70
CA ASP A 69 -25.07 11.32 -48.92
C ASP A 69 -25.95 11.55 -50.16
N ARG A 70 -25.82 10.71 -51.19
CA ARG A 70 -26.59 10.79 -52.45
C ARG A 70 -27.87 9.95 -52.43
N TRP A 71 -27.85 8.80 -51.77
CA TRP A 71 -28.98 7.88 -51.60
C TRP A 71 -29.17 7.51 -50.11
N PRO A 72 -29.74 8.41 -49.28
CA PRO A 72 -29.82 8.21 -47.83
C PRO A 72 -30.56 6.96 -47.39
N ASP A 73 -31.54 6.49 -48.18
CA ASP A 73 -32.37 5.31 -47.90
C ASP A 73 -31.82 4.00 -48.48
N ASP A 74 -30.58 3.99 -48.98
CA ASP A 74 -29.96 2.78 -49.50
C ASP A 74 -29.69 1.75 -48.40
N ARG A 75 -30.50 0.69 -48.37
CA ARG A 75 -30.43 -0.38 -47.35
C ARG A 75 -29.08 -1.10 -47.31
N GLU A 76 -28.44 -1.30 -48.47
CA GLU A 76 -27.18 -2.04 -48.55
C GLU A 76 -26.01 -1.16 -48.11
N ALA A 77 -25.99 0.12 -48.51
CA ALA A 77 -25.00 1.08 -48.05
C ALA A 77 -25.16 1.36 -46.55
N ARG A 78 -26.40 1.44 -46.02
CA ARG A 78 -26.64 1.56 -44.57
C ARG A 78 -26.06 0.37 -43.80
N ALA A 79 -26.33 -0.85 -44.25
CA ALA A 79 -25.78 -2.07 -43.64
C ALA A 79 -24.25 -2.12 -43.75
N MET A 80 -23.69 -1.82 -44.92
CA MET A 80 -22.24 -1.80 -45.16
C MET A 80 -21.53 -0.73 -44.32
N ASN A 81 -22.13 0.45 -44.14
CA ASN A 81 -21.61 1.51 -43.27
C ASN A 81 -21.59 1.07 -41.80
N VAL A 82 -22.62 0.39 -41.31
CA VAL A 82 -22.62 -0.23 -39.96
C VAL A 82 -21.48 -1.25 -39.82
N THR A 83 -21.33 -2.15 -40.79
CA THR A 83 -20.24 -3.15 -40.79
C THR A 83 -18.85 -2.50 -40.82
N LEU A 84 -18.62 -1.51 -41.68
CA LEU A 84 -17.34 -0.81 -41.80
C LEU A 84 -17.01 0.00 -40.55
N LEU A 85 -18.00 0.66 -39.93
CA LEU A 85 -17.82 1.35 -38.65
C LEU A 85 -17.45 0.36 -37.53
N GLY A 86 -18.11 -0.81 -37.45
CA GLY A 86 -17.75 -1.87 -36.52
C GLY A 86 -16.31 -2.37 -36.72
N GLU A 87 -15.93 -2.71 -37.95
CA GLU A 87 -14.57 -3.15 -38.30
C GLU A 87 -13.47 -2.10 -38.05
N LEU A 88 -13.83 -0.82 -38.00
CA LEU A 88 -12.94 0.30 -37.67
C LEU A 88 -12.96 0.67 -36.18
N GLY A 89 -13.70 -0.05 -35.34
CA GLY A 89 -13.82 0.23 -33.90
C GLY A 89 -14.74 1.40 -33.56
N ALA A 90 -15.49 1.96 -34.51
CA ALA A 90 -16.51 2.98 -34.25
C ALA A 90 -17.84 2.33 -33.79
N THR A 91 -17.74 1.39 -32.85
CA THR A 91 -18.79 0.44 -32.45
C THR A 91 -20.02 1.11 -31.85
N THR A 92 -19.85 2.14 -31.04
CA THR A 92 -20.97 2.93 -30.49
C THR A 92 -21.82 3.56 -31.60
N ARG A 93 -21.17 4.16 -32.62
CA ARG A 93 -21.87 4.77 -33.77
C ARG A 93 -22.46 3.72 -34.70
N ALA A 94 -21.79 2.58 -34.87
CA ALA A 94 -22.34 1.44 -35.59
C ALA A 94 -23.63 0.93 -34.91
N ARG A 95 -23.68 0.82 -33.57
CA ARG A 95 -24.87 0.42 -32.79
C ARG A 95 -26.04 1.40 -32.94
N GLU A 96 -25.78 2.71 -32.87
CA GLU A 96 -26.80 3.75 -33.11
C GLU A 96 -27.46 3.67 -34.50
N LEU A 97 -26.66 3.36 -35.53
CA LEU A 97 -27.13 3.24 -36.91
C LEU A 97 -27.77 1.87 -37.19
N ALA A 98 -27.27 0.81 -36.54
CA ALA A 98 -27.83 -0.54 -36.65
C ALA A 98 -29.28 -0.64 -36.19
N ALA A 99 -29.65 0.12 -35.16
CA ALA A 99 -31.03 0.23 -34.66
C ALA A 99 -32.03 0.80 -35.70
N GLN A 100 -31.54 1.37 -36.80
CA GLN A 100 -32.32 2.01 -37.86
C GLN A 100 -32.34 1.19 -39.17
N LEU A 101 -31.77 -0.02 -39.17
CA LEU A 101 -31.73 -0.90 -40.34
C LEU A 101 -33.09 -1.59 -40.60
N ASP A 102 -33.42 -1.71 -41.88
CA ASP A 102 -34.61 -2.42 -42.39
C ASP A 102 -34.20 -3.31 -43.58
N PRO A 103 -34.23 -4.66 -43.45
CA PRO A 103 -34.63 -5.41 -42.26
C PRO A 103 -33.65 -5.20 -41.08
N PRO A 104 -34.12 -5.39 -39.83
CA PRO A 104 -33.25 -5.31 -38.65
C PRO A 104 -32.20 -6.44 -38.66
N GLN A 105 -31.05 -6.19 -38.03
CA GLN A 105 -29.97 -7.18 -37.89
C GLN A 105 -30.47 -8.51 -37.31
N THR A 106 -29.89 -9.61 -37.80
CA THR A 106 -30.03 -10.93 -37.19
C THR A 106 -29.51 -10.94 -35.76
N VAL A 107 -29.88 -11.97 -34.98
CA VAL A 107 -29.41 -12.14 -33.59
C VAL A 107 -27.87 -12.20 -33.54
N SER A 108 -27.23 -12.87 -34.50
CA SER A 108 -25.77 -13.01 -34.54
C SER A 108 -25.04 -11.69 -34.89
N GLU A 109 -25.50 -10.96 -35.90
CA GLU A 109 -24.91 -9.66 -36.28
C GLU A 109 -25.03 -8.64 -35.16
N ARG A 110 -26.17 -8.65 -34.46
CA ARG A 110 -26.42 -7.78 -33.30
C ARG A 110 -25.55 -8.16 -32.12
N PHE A 111 -25.47 -9.45 -31.80
CA PHE A 111 -24.57 -9.97 -30.77
C PHE A 111 -23.13 -9.54 -31.02
N HIS A 112 -22.61 -9.72 -32.24
CA HIS A 112 -21.23 -9.33 -32.56
C HIS A 112 -21.01 -7.82 -32.43
N LEU A 113 -21.97 -7.00 -32.85
CA LEU A 113 -21.88 -5.55 -32.71
C LEU A 113 -21.95 -5.08 -31.24
N ASP A 114 -22.79 -5.70 -30.42
CA ASP A 114 -22.88 -5.40 -28.99
C ASP A 114 -21.62 -5.88 -28.25
N ALA A 115 -21.10 -7.08 -28.57
CA ALA A 115 -19.84 -7.62 -28.02
C ALA A 115 -18.62 -6.77 -28.41
N ASP A 116 -18.51 -6.33 -29.67
CA ASP A 116 -17.43 -5.43 -30.10
C ASP A 116 -17.54 -4.04 -29.43
N ASN A 117 -18.76 -3.56 -29.14
CA ASN A 117 -18.98 -2.35 -28.35
C ASN A 117 -18.55 -2.55 -26.88
N ILE A 118 -18.92 -3.67 -26.25
CA ILE A 118 -18.51 -4.00 -24.88
C ILE A 118 -17.00 -4.17 -24.77
N GLY A 119 -16.36 -4.87 -25.71
CA GLY A 119 -14.89 -4.97 -25.80
C GLY A 119 -14.20 -3.63 -26.07
N HIS A 120 -14.93 -2.60 -26.52
CA HIS A 120 -14.45 -1.22 -26.57
C HIS A 120 -14.61 -0.53 -25.21
N GLU A 121 -15.78 -0.65 -24.57
CA GLU A 121 -16.07 -0.09 -23.24
C GLU A 121 -15.09 -0.63 -22.17
N ILE A 122 -14.80 -1.93 -22.16
CA ILE A 122 -13.78 -2.59 -21.32
C ILE A 122 -12.39 -1.95 -21.55
N ARG A 123 -11.98 -1.72 -22.80
CA ARG A 123 -10.68 -1.09 -23.08
C ARG A 123 -10.63 0.39 -22.71
N TRP A 124 -11.76 1.10 -22.80
CA TRP A 124 -11.86 2.50 -22.35
C TRP A 124 -11.96 2.65 -20.83
N ALA A 125 -12.51 1.66 -20.12
CA ALA A 125 -12.56 1.63 -18.66
C ALA A 125 -11.17 1.54 -18.00
N ASN A 126 -10.14 1.07 -18.73
CA ASN A 126 -8.74 1.14 -18.31
C ASN A 126 -8.09 2.53 -18.49
N GLY A 127 -8.79 3.49 -19.10
CA GLY A 127 -8.32 4.86 -19.27
C GLY A 127 -8.53 5.74 -18.03
N GLU A 128 -8.27 7.04 -18.17
CA GLU A 128 -8.64 7.99 -17.12
C GLU A 128 -10.17 8.10 -16.99
N PRO A 129 -10.74 8.04 -15.77
CA PRO A 129 -12.18 8.20 -15.56
C PRO A 129 -12.61 9.65 -15.87
N ALA A 130 -13.83 9.83 -16.40
CA ALA A 130 -14.33 11.16 -16.76
C ALA A 130 -14.58 12.06 -15.53
N ASP A 131 -14.90 11.45 -14.38
CA ASP A 131 -14.94 12.09 -13.06
C ASP A 131 -14.03 11.30 -12.10
N PRO A 132 -12.88 11.86 -11.66
CA PRO A 132 -12.00 11.20 -10.70
C PRO A 132 -12.65 10.85 -9.36
N ARG A 133 -13.81 11.45 -9.00
CA ARG A 133 -14.58 11.08 -7.80
C ARG A 133 -15.55 9.92 -8.02
N GLN A 134 -15.63 9.39 -9.24
CA GLN A 134 -16.39 8.20 -9.61
C GLN A 134 -15.49 7.26 -10.43
N PRO A 135 -14.34 6.83 -9.87
CA PRO A 135 -13.23 6.19 -10.61
C PRO A 135 -13.61 4.88 -11.31
N TYR A 136 -14.72 4.24 -10.91
CA TYR A 136 -15.20 2.98 -11.49
C TYR A 136 -16.47 3.11 -12.33
N ALA A 137 -16.97 4.31 -12.62
CA ALA A 137 -18.27 4.48 -13.30
C ALA A 137 -18.32 3.89 -14.72
N GLU A 138 -17.24 4.05 -15.49
CA GLU A 138 -17.07 3.46 -16.82
C GLU A 138 -16.88 1.94 -16.73
N ALA A 139 -16.09 1.45 -15.77
CA ALA A 139 -15.85 0.03 -15.55
C ALA A 139 -17.11 -0.72 -15.09
N ASP A 140 -17.89 -0.13 -14.18
CA ASP A 140 -19.19 -0.67 -13.74
C ASP A 140 -20.20 -0.75 -14.88
N ARG A 141 -20.18 0.22 -15.81
CA ARG A 141 -21.00 0.16 -17.03
C ARG A 141 -20.56 -0.99 -17.93
N ALA A 142 -19.26 -1.12 -18.18
CA ALA A 142 -18.71 -2.23 -18.98
C ALA A 142 -19.05 -3.60 -18.36
N VAL A 143 -18.97 -3.73 -17.03
CA VAL A 143 -19.42 -4.93 -16.29
C VAL A 143 -20.91 -5.19 -16.47
N ALA A 144 -21.76 -4.17 -16.38
CA ALA A 144 -23.21 -4.32 -16.54
C ALA A 144 -23.58 -4.77 -17.96
N ASP A 145 -22.93 -4.22 -18.98
CA ASP A 145 -23.21 -4.55 -20.38
C ASP A 145 -22.60 -5.92 -20.77
N ALA A 146 -21.37 -6.24 -20.35
CA ALA A 146 -20.78 -7.58 -20.51
C ALA A 146 -21.61 -8.68 -19.83
N ARG A 147 -22.05 -8.45 -18.58
CA ARG A 147 -22.88 -9.41 -17.82
C ARG A 147 -24.20 -9.70 -18.54
N ARG A 148 -24.77 -8.68 -19.18
CA ARG A 148 -26.01 -8.80 -19.95
C ARG A 148 -25.90 -9.85 -21.06
N LEU A 149 -24.81 -9.84 -21.85
CA LEU A 149 -24.61 -10.84 -22.91
C LEU A 149 -24.14 -12.20 -22.36
N ALA A 150 -23.26 -12.20 -21.36
CA ALA A 150 -22.70 -13.43 -20.76
C ALA A 150 -23.78 -14.33 -20.12
N ASP A 151 -24.79 -13.71 -19.50
CA ASP A 151 -25.85 -14.38 -18.75
C ASP A 151 -27.18 -14.52 -19.56
N ASP A 152 -27.33 -13.91 -20.75
CA ASP A 152 -28.56 -13.99 -21.58
C ASP A 152 -28.81 -15.40 -22.12
N THR A 153 -29.79 -16.12 -21.55
CA THR A 153 -30.18 -17.48 -21.95
C THR A 153 -30.83 -17.60 -23.34
N SER A 154 -31.11 -16.51 -24.03
CA SER A 154 -31.64 -16.53 -25.41
C SER A 154 -30.53 -16.67 -26.47
N LEU A 155 -29.28 -16.40 -26.12
CA LEU A 155 -28.12 -16.53 -27.01
C LEU A 155 -27.58 -17.98 -27.05
N PRO A 156 -27.07 -18.45 -28.21
CA PRO A 156 -26.34 -19.71 -28.33
C PRO A 156 -25.15 -19.79 -27.36
N GLU A 157 -24.89 -20.98 -26.82
CA GLU A 157 -23.84 -21.18 -25.81
C GLU A 157 -22.44 -20.84 -26.33
N GLU A 158 -22.15 -21.03 -27.62
CA GLU A 158 -20.86 -20.66 -28.21
C GLU A 158 -20.60 -19.15 -28.15
N LEU A 159 -21.66 -18.33 -28.26
CA LEU A 159 -21.57 -16.88 -28.17
C LEU A 159 -21.38 -16.44 -26.71
N ARG A 160 -22.20 -16.99 -25.79
CA ARG A 160 -22.12 -16.68 -24.35
C ARG A 160 -20.79 -17.08 -23.73
N ALA A 161 -20.17 -18.16 -24.22
CA ALA A 161 -18.89 -18.64 -23.72
C ALA A 161 -17.77 -17.59 -23.87
N ARG A 162 -17.79 -16.78 -24.93
CA ARG A 162 -16.84 -15.65 -25.11
C ARG A 162 -17.13 -14.52 -24.14
N GLU A 163 -18.37 -14.06 -24.05
CA GLU A 163 -18.73 -12.93 -23.18
C GLU A 163 -18.51 -13.23 -21.69
N ARG A 164 -18.61 -14.50 -21.27
CA ARG A 164 -18.21 -14.91 -19.91
C ARG A 164 -16.72 -14.75 -19.63
N LEU A 165 -15.87 -14.77 -20.66
CA LEU A 165 -14.43 -14.50 -20.55
C LEU A 165 -14.17 -12.99 -20.54
N ASP A 166 -14.79 -12.23 -21.44
CA ASP A 166 -14.67 -10.77 -21.49
C ASP A 166 -15.23 -10.11 -20.21
N LEU A 167 -16.27 -10.70 -19.60
CA LEU A 167 -16.79 -10.31 -18.28
C LEU A 167 -15.75 -10.48 -17.15
N LEU A 168 -14.86 -11.48 -17.19
CA LEU A 168 -13.81 -11.61 -16.18
C LEU A 168 -12.82 -10.43 -16.24
N VAL A 169 -12.50 -9.97 -17.45
CA VAL A 169 -11.67 -8.79 -17.68
C VAL A 169 -12.38 -7.54 -17.13
N ALA A 170 -13.65 -7.33 -17.49
CA ALA A 170 -14.44 -6.19 -17.02
C ALA A 170 -14.53 -6.14 -15.47
N LEU A 171 -14.75 -7.30 -14.83
CA LEU A 171 -14.88 -7.39 -13.37
C LEU A 171 -13.58 -7.03 -12.64
N ASP A 172 -12.43 -7.42 -13.16
CA ASP A 172 -11.14 -7.06 -12.56
C ASP A 172 -10.86 -5.55 -12.67
N GLN A 173 -11.08 -4.97 -13.85
CA GLN A 173 -10.96 -3.51 -14.07
C GLN A 173 -11.87 -2.69 -13.15
N ALA A 174 -13.08 -3.19 -12.85
CA ALA A 174 -14.02 -2.56 -11.92
C ALA A 174 -13.65 -2.77 -10.43
N GLY A 175 -12.55 -3.44 -10.11
CA GLY A 175 -12.15 -3.80 -8.74
C GLY A 175 -13.05 -4.88 -8.11
N LEU A 176 -13.84 -5.60 -8.90
CA LEU A 176 -14.80 -6.62 -8.46
C LEU A 176 -14.16 -8.03 -8.41
N SER A 177 -12.92 -8.10 -7.92
CA SER A 177 -12.08 -9.31 -7.93
C SER A 177 -12.71 -10.53 -7.23
N ALA A 178 -13.62 -10.30 -6.26
CA ALA A 178 -14.38 -11.37 -5.61
C ALA A 178 -15.36 -12.06 -6.57
N GLU A 179 -16.07 -11.32 -7.42
CA GLU A 179 -16.94 -11.91 -8.45
C GLU A 179 -16.11 -12.51 -9.60
N ALA A 180 -15.01 -11.85 -10.00
CA ALA A 180 -14.11 -12.36 -11.05
C ALA A 180 -13.55 -13.75 -10.68
N THR A 181 -13.00 -13.90 -9.47
CA THR A 181 -12.46 -15.18 -9.00
C THR A 181 -13.56 -16.24 -8.79
N GLN A 182 -14.75 -15.86 -8.33
CA GLN A 182 -15.90 -16.78 -8.24
C GLN A 182 -16.28 -17.32 -9.63
N ARG A 183 -16.50 -16.45 -10.62
CA ARG A 183 -16.88 -16.85 -11.98
C ARG A 183 -15.78 -17.68 -12.67
N TYR A 184 -14.51 -17.36 -12.44
CA TYR A 184 -13.38 -18.15 -12.91
C TYR A 184 -13.38 -19.58 -12.33
N ASP A 185 -13.61 -19.72 -11.01
CA ASP A 185 -13.74 -21.03 -10.37
C ASP A 185 -14.97 -21.82 -10.86
N GLU A 186 -16.08 -21.14 -11.18
CA GLU A 186 -17.27 -21.75 -11.78
C GLU A 186 -17.00 -22.27 -13.20
N LEU A 187 -16.31 -21.49 -14.06
CA LEU A 187 -15.90 -21.94 -15.38
C LEU A 187 -14.98 -23.18 -15.31
N LYS A 188 -14.03 -23.20 -14.37
CA LYS A 188 -13.16 -24.37 -14.11
C LYS A 188 -13.95 -25.60 -13.66
N LYS A 189 -14.92 -25.43 -12.74
CA LYS A 189 -15.82 -26.53 -12.30
C LYS A 189 -16.68 -27.06 -13.46
N ASN A 190 -17.07 -26.19 -14.38
CA ASN A 190 -17.84 -26.55 -15.58
C ASN A 190 -16.98 -27.12 -16.73
N GLY A 191 -15.68 -27.37 -16.50
CA GLY A 191 -14.80 -28.06 -17.45
C GLY A 191 -13.96 -27.16 -18.35
N VAL A 192 -13.96 -25.84 -18.15
CA VAL A 192 -13.04 -24.93 -18.86
C VAL A 192 -11.64 -25.07 -18.27
N THR A 193 -10.74 -25.71 -19.01
CA THR A 193 -9.36 -26.00 -18.58
C THR A 193 -8.30 -25.07 -19.18
N THR A 194 -8.66 -24.33 -20.24
CA THR A 194 -7.74 -23.43 -20.96
C THR A 194 -8.37 -22.06 -21.12
N PHE A 195 -7.68 -21.02 -20.67
CA PHE A 195 -8.07 -19.63 -20.84
C PHE A 195 -7.08 -18.91 -21.79
N PRO A 196 -7.53 -17.90 -22.55
CA PRO A 196 -6.64 -17.03 -23.32
C PRO A 196 -5.77 -16.14 -22.43
N ALA A 197 -4.58 -15.77 -22.89
CA ALA A 197 -3.64 -14.94 -22.12
C ALA A 197 -4.26 -13.60 -21.64
N TYR A 198 -5.13 -12.97 -22.45
CA TYR A 198 -5.80 -11.71 -22.10
C TYR A 198 -6.81 -11.83 -20.95
N VAL A 199 -7.32 -13.04 -20.67
CA VAL A 199 -8.20 -13.34 -19.53
C VAL A 199 -7.38 -13.78 -18.32
N GLU A 200 -6.25 -14.46 -18.56
CA GLU A 200 -5.41 -14.98 -17.50
C GLU A 200 -4.70 -13.88 -16.71
N ARG A 201 -4.31 -12.74 -17.32
CA ARG A 201 -3.70 -11.63 -16.58
C ARG A 201 -4.69 -11.03 -15.56
N PRO A 202 -5.89 -10.54 -15.96
CA PRO A 202 -6.86 -9.97 -15.00
C PRO A 202 -7.38 -10.99 -13.98
N VAL A 203 -7.47 -12.27 -14.35
CA VAL A 203 -7.79 -13.33 -13.37
C VAL A 203 -6.65 -13.51 -12.35
N ALA A 204 -5.39 -13.42 -12.78
CA ALA A 204 -4.25 -13.50 -11.88
C ALA A 204 -4.12 -12.27 -10.96
N ASP A 205 -4.43 -11.07 -11.46
CA ASP A 205 -4.62 -9.85 -10.68
C ASP A 205 -5.72 -10.05 -9.61
N ALA A 206 -6.92 -10.46 -10.02
CA ALA A 206 -8.03 -10.73 -9.11
C ALA A 206 -7.73 -11.83 -8.06
N LEU A 207 -7.02 -12.90 -8.45
CA LEU A 207 -6.56 -13.95 -7.53
C LEU A 207 -5.59 -13.41 -6.48
N LEU A 208 -4.72 -12.46 -6.85
CA LEU A 208 -3.79 -11.82 -5.91
C LEU A 208 -4.56 -10.97 -4.89
N VAL A 209 -5.48 -10.12 -5.34
CA VAL A 209 -6.38 -9.33 -4.48
C VAL A 209 -7.17 -10.21 -3.51
N GLN A 210 -7.64 -11.37 -3.97
CA GLN A 210 -8.35 -12.37 -3.16
C GLN A 210 -7.43 -13.32 -2.36
N ARG A 211 -6.15 -12.94 -2.18
CA ARG A 211 -5.16 -13.65 -1.36
C ARG A 211 -4.89 -15.10 -1.76
N ARG A 212 -4.92 -15.39 -3.06
CA ARG A 212 -4.54 -16.68 -3.69
C ARG A 212 -3.22 -16.57 -4.49
N PRO A 213 -2.12 -16.06 -3.91
CA PRO A 213 -0.91 -15.68 -4.66
C PRO A 213 -0.21 -16.87 -5.34
N ALA A 214 -0.23 -18.06 -4.72
CA ALA A 214 0.35 -19.28 -5.30
C ALA A 214 -0.45 -19.85 -6.49
N GLU A 215 -1.71 -19.43 -6.68
CA GLU A 215 -2.50 -19.72 -7.87
C GLU A 215 -2.32 -18.61 -8.92
N SER A 216 -2.40 -17.35 -8.49
CA SER A 216 -2.08 -16.17 -9.31
C SER A 216 -0.73 -16.33 -10.05
N ALA A 217 0.34 -16.72 -9.33
CA ALA A 217 1.66 -16.93 -9.93
C ALA A 217 1.65 -17.94 -11.08
N LYS A 218 0.89 -19.04 -10.95
CA LYS A 218 0.78 -20.05 -12.02
C LYS A 218 0.01 -19.53 -13.23
N VAL A 219 -1.06 -18.78 -12.99
CA VAL A 219 -1.89 -18.20 -14.06
C VAL A 219 -1.08 -17.14 -14.85
N TYR A 220 -0.23 -16.35 -14.19
CA TYR A 220 0.74 -15.49 -14.86
C TYR A 220 1.83 -16.29 -15.60
N GLU A 221 2.42 -17.32 -14.99
CA GLU A 221 3.40 -18.21 -15.64
C GLU A 221 2.81 -18.78 -16.96
N ASP A 222 1.58 -19.31 -16.92
CA ASP A 222 0.86 -19.84 -18.09
C ASP A 222 0.53 -18.76 -19.14
N SER A 223 0.08 -17.57 -18.72
CA SER A 223 -0.22 -16.44 -19.62
C SER A 223 1.03 -15.99 -20.39
N ILE A 224 2.16 -15.85 -19.70
CA ILE A 224 3.45 -15.43 -20.28
C ILE A 224 4.04 -16.51 -21.21
N VAL A 225 3.75 -17.79 -20.98
CA VAL A 225 4.14 -18.87 -21.90
C VAL A 225 3.33 -18.83 -23.21
N LYS A 226 2.05 -18.46 -23.14
CA LYS A 226 1.15 -18.35 -24.32
C LYS A 226 1.42 -17.08 -25.13
N ASP A 227 1.66 -15.97 -24.45
CA ASP A 227 2.05 -14.69 -25.05
C ASP A 227 3.27 -14.13 -24.31
N PRO A 228 4.49 -14.34 -24.84
CA PRO A 228 5.72 -13.90 -24.20
C PRO A 228 6.04 -12.41 -24.42
N GLY A 229 5.24 -11.70 -25.23
CA GLY A 229 5.50 -10.33 -25.69
C GLY A 229 6.45 -10.24 -26.90
N PRO A 230 6.89 -9.02 -27.29
CA PRO A 230 6.70 -7.76 -26.58
C PRO A 230 5.26 -7.26 -26.60
N TYR A 231 4.81 -6.69 -25.49
CA TYR A 231 3.50 -6.06 -25.37
C TYR A 231 3.55 -4.60 -25.85
N ASP A 232 2.39 -3.97 -26.03
CA ASP A 232 2.30 -2.54 -26.32
C ASP A 232 2.82 -1.68 -25.15
N ALA A 233 3.02 -0.38 -25.36
CA ALA A 233 3.36 0.56 -24.28
C ALA A 233 2.16 0.90 -23.39
N ALA A 234 0.93 0.69 -23.87
CA ALA A 234 -0.32 0.85 -23.12
C ALA A 234 -0.80 -0.45 -22.44
N GLU A 235 -0.08 -1.57 -22.58
CA GLU A 235 -0.40 -2.83 -21.91
C GLU A 235 0.44 -3.04 -20.65
N SER A 236 -0.21 -3.48 -19.56
CA SER A 236 0.46 -3.89 -18.32
C SER A 236 1.42 -5.06 -18.57
N GLU A 237 2.66 -4.94 -18.10
CA GLU A 237 3.66 -6.01 -18.19
C GLU A 237 3.37 -7.10 -17.12
N PRO A 238 2.89 -8.31 -17.51
CA PRO A 238 2.46 -9.35 -16.58
C PRO A 238 3.57 -9.87 -15.66
N ARG A 239 4.86 -9.65 -15.99
CA ARG A 239 5.97 -10.00 -15.11
C ARG A 239 6.01 -9.17 -13.83
N ILE A 240 5.40 -7.98 -13.81
CA ILE A 240 5.24 -7.16 -12.60
C ILE A 240 4.18 -7.80 -11.67
N GLY A 241 3.04 -8.21 -12.21
CA GLY A 241 2.02 -8.97 -11.47
C GLY A 241 2.58 -10.30 -10.94
N LEU A 242 3.34 -11.03 -11.77
CA LEU A 242 4.03 -12.27 -11.38
C LEU A 242 5.04 -12.04 -10.23
N MET A 243 5.78 -10.92 -10.24
CA MET A 243 6.69 -10.56 -9.14
C MET A 243 5.92 -10.42 -7.82
N TYR A 244 4.79 -9.72 -7.80
CA TYR A 244 3.96 -9.62 -6.59
C TYR A 244 3.37 -10.97 -6.17
N ALA A 245 2.90 -11.79 -7.12
CA ALA A 245 2.40 -13.13 -6.84
C ALA A 245 3.49 -14.06 -6.27
N TYR A 246 4.74 -13.93 -6.72
CA TYR A 246 5.89 -14.61 -6.10
C TYR A 246 6.20 -14.08 -4.70
N LEU A 247 6.17 -12.77 -4.48
CA LEU A 247 6.42 -12.17 -3.16
C LEU A 247 5.37 -12.64 -2.13
N GLU A 248 4.08 -12.52 -2.46
CA GLU A 248 2.99 -12.92 -1.57
C GLU A 248 2.86 -14.44 -1.38
N SER A 249 3.54 -15.25 -2.21
CA SER A 249 3.66 -16.71 -2.04
C SER A 249 5.00 -17.16 -1.45
N ASP A 250 5.76 -16.26 -0.81
CA ASP A 250 7.06 -16.52 -0.17
C ASP A 250 8.14 -17.08 -1.14
N GLN A 251 7.97 -16.81 -2.44
CA GLN A 251 8.94 -17.12 -3.49
C GLN A 251 9.86 -15.92 -3.77
N THR A 252 10.25 -15.20 -2.72
CA THR A 252 10.94 -13.90 -2.80
C THR A 252 12.16 -13.89 -3.72
N ARG A 253 12.97 -14.97 -3.76
CA ARG A 253 14.07 -15.07 -4.74
C ARG A 253 13.60 -14.97 -6.20
N LYS A 254 12.49 -15.63 -6.55
CA LYS A 254 11.91 -15.53 -7.90
C LYS A 254 11.41 -14.11 -8.17
N ALA A 255 10.75 -13.46 -7.20
CA ALA A 255 10.31 -12.07 -7.33
C ALA A 255 11.48 -11.15 -7.71
N PHE A 256 12.60 -11.23 -6.97
CA PHE A 256 13.82 -10.48 -7.29
C PHE A 256 14.35 -10.79 -8.69
N THR A 257 14.51 -12.07 -9.05
CA THR A 257 14.97 -12.47 -10.38
C THR A 257 14.07 -11.93 -11.49
N THR A 258 12.75 -12.11 -11.37
CA THR A 258 11.78 -11.67 -12.40
C THR A 258 11.83 -10.16 -12.64
N ILE A 259 11.88 -9.34 -11.58
CA ILE A 259 11.86 -7.89 -11.74
C ILE A 259 13.22 -7.31 -12.13
N ASP A 260 14.32 -7.81 -11.57
CA ASP A 260 15.66 -7.35 -11.93
C ASP A 260 16.04 -7.76 -13.38
N GLU A 261 15.60 -8.93 -13.85
CA GLU A 261 15.76 -9.34 -15.26
C GLU A 261 14.90 -8.49 -16.21
N LEU A 262 13.64 -8.19 -15.84
CA LEU A 262 12.77 -7.31 -16.63
C LEU A 262 13.38 -5.91 -16.74
N ALA A 263 13.77 -5.31 -15.61
CA ALA A 263 14.38 -3.99 -15.56
C ALA A 263 15.68 -3.95 -16.38
N ALA A 264 16.54 -4.97 -16.30
CA ALA A 264 17.75 -5.05 -17.10
C ALA A 264 17.50 -5.21 -18.61
N LYS A 265 16.39 -5.84 -19.01
CA LYS A 265 16.04 -6.13 -20.40
C LYS A 265 15.33 -4.97 -21.11
N GLU A 266 14.47 -4.22 -20.43
CA GLU A 266 13.73 -3.11 -21.06
C GLU A 266 14.68 -1.97 -21.49
N PRO A 267 14.65 -1.54 -22.76
CA PRO A 267 15.47 -0.43 -23.23
C PRO A 267 14.91 0.90 -22.70
N ALA A 268 15.77 1.86 -22.34
CA ALA A 268 15.31 3.19 -21.93
C ALA A 268 14.60 4.00 -23.04
N TRP A 269 14.87 3.66 -24.30
CA TRP A 269 14.35 4.34 -25.47
C TRP A 269 13.79 3.35 -26.49
N ILE A 270 12.57 3.60 -26.97
CA ILE A 270 11.94 2.81 -28.04
C ILE A 270 11.84 3.62 -29.34
N ARG A 271 11.74 2.91 -30.47
CA ARG A 271 11.62 3.47 -31.81
C ARG A 271 10.22 3.19 -32.35
N VAL A 272 9.38 4.22 -32.40
CA VAL A 272 8.03 4.15 -32.98
C VAL A 272 8.10 4.47 -34.48
N PRO A 273 7.52 3.64 -35.37
CA PRO A 273 7.43 3.94 -36.80
C PRO A 273 6.83 5.33 -37.06
N GLY A 274 7.43 6.09 -37.97
CA GLY A 274 7.03 7.46 -38.27
C GLY A 274 7.59 8.53 -37.32
N ILE A 275 8.06 8.19 -36.12
CA ILE A 275 8.69 9.15 -35.20
C ILE A 275 10.21 9.19 -35.41
N ARG A 276 10.73 10.39 -35.69
CA ARG A 276 12.14 10.59 -36.08
C ARG A 276 13.15 10.37 -34.93
N LEU A 277 12.77 10.77 -33.73
CA LEU A 277 13.56 10.62 -32.51
C LEU A 277 13.09 9.36 -31.75
N PRO A 278 13.96 8.70 -30.96
CA PRO A 278 13.49 7.74 -29.97
C PRO A 278 12.55 8.43 -28.97
N VAL A 279 11.55 7.69 -28.48
CA VAL A 279 10.71 8.13 -27.37
C VAL A 279 11.09 7.34 -26.11
N GLN A 280 10.82 7.91 -24.94
CA GLN A 280 11.07 7.24 -23.66
C GLN A 280 10.22 5.98 -23.54
N ASN A 281 10.75 4.94 -22.89
CA ASN A 281 10.02 3.70 -22.64
C ASN A 281 9.39 3.74 -21.23
N PRO A 282 8.05 3.87 -21.07
CA PRO A 282 7.43 3.86 -19.75
C PRO A 282 7.71 2.56 -19.00
N ARG A 283 7.69 1.40 -19.68
CA ARG A 283 7.95 0.09 -19.07
C ARG A 283 9.32 -0.05 -18.41
N LYS A 284 10.33 0.70 -18.89
CA LYS A 284 11.64 0.75 -18.23
C LYS A 284 11.54 1.46 -16.88
N VAL A 285 10.77 2.54 -16.80
CA VAL A 285 10.49 3.25 -15.55
C VAL A 285 9.69 2.34 -14.61
N ASP A 286 8.64 1.69 -15.10
CA ASP A 286 7.79 0.79 -14.31
C ASP A 286 8.58 -0.39 -13.73
N ALA A 287 9.46 -1.01 -14.54
CA ALA A 287 10.28 -2.14 -14.10
C ALA A 287 11.33 -1.73 -13.05
N GLU A 288 12.00 -0.59 -13.23
CA GLU A 288 12.97 -0.08 -12.24
C GLU A 288 12.29 0.38 -10.94
N LEU A 289 11.10 0.98 -11.04
CA LEU A 289 10.28 1.35 -9.88
C LEU A 289 9.86 0.13 -9.09
N ASN A 290 9.26 -0.88 -9.73
CA ASN A 290 8.85 -2.11 -9.05
C ASN A 290 10.06 -2.89 -8.50
N ALA A 291 11.23 -2.82 -9.14
CA ALA A 291 12.47 -3.36 -8.58
C ALA A 291 12.93 -2.65 -7.29
N ALA A 292 12.59 -1.37 -7.11
CA ALA A 292 12.82 -0.64 -5.87
C ALA A 292 11.72 -0.91 -4.82
N VAL A 293 10.45 -0.89 -5.20
CA VAL A 293 9.29 -1.18 -4.32
C VAL A 293 9.39 -2.58 -3.72
N LEU A 294 9.79 -3.60 -4.49
CA LEU A 294 10.04 -4.95 -3.99
C LEU A 294 11.04 -4.95 -2.82
N ARG A 295 12.07 -4.09 -2.85
CA ARG A 295 13.09 -3.97 -1.81
C ARG A 295 12.57 -3.24 -0.58
N GLU A 296 11.69 -2.27 -0.75
CA GLU A 296 10.99 -1.61 0.37
C GLU A 296 10.10 -2.61 1.11
N TYR A 297 9.23 -3.34 0.41
CA TYR A 297 8.31 -4.35 0.97
C TYR A 297 9.00 -5.48 1.76
N VAL A 298 10.28 -5.77 1.48
CA VAL A 298 11.07 -6.77 2.21
C VAL A 298 12.09 -6.16 3.19
N SER A 299 11.82 -4.95 3.69
CA SER A 299 12.64 -4.26 4.70
C SER A 299 14.10 -4.00 4.27
N MET A 300 14.33 -3.72 2.98
CA MET A 300 15.63 -3.36 2.40
C MET A 300 15.63 -1.91 1.83
N PRO A 301 15.20 -0.88 2.59
CA PRO A 301 15.03 0.48 2.05
C PRO A 301 16.35 1.17 1.64
N ALA A 302 17.51 0.67 2.08
CA ALA A 302 18.81 1.09 1.54
C ALA A 302 18.98 0.79 0.05
N GLU A 303 18.57 -0.40 -0.41
CA GLU A 303 18.68 -0.75 -1.83
C GLU A 303 17.60 -0.07 -2.66
N ALA A 304 16.39 0.08 -2.13
CA ALA A 304 15.32 0.85 -2.76
C ALA A 304 15.77 2.32 -2.99
N TYR A 305 16.30 2.98 -1.96
CA TYR A 305 16.76 4.36 -2.05
C TYR A 305 17.93 4.54 -3.04
N ALA A 306 18.87 3.58 -3.05
CA ALA A 306 19.98 3.59 -4.00
C ALA A 306 19.53 3.47 -5.47
N ARG A 307 18.38 2.84 -5.74
CA ARG A 307 17.74 2.77 -7.07
C ARG A 307 16.92 4.01 -7.41
N LEU A 308 16.16 4.55 -6.45
CA LEU A 308 15.23 5.65 -6.67
C LEU A 308 15.91 7.02 -6.82
N VAL A 309 17.01 7.27 -6.10
CA VAL A 309 17.71 8.57 -6.16
C VAL A 309 18.25 8.92 -7.56
N PRO A 310 18.88 8.01 -8.32
CA PRO A 310 19.23 8.25 -9.72
C PRO A 310 18.01 8.57 -10.59
N LEU A 311 16.92 7.81 -10.47
CA LEU A 311 15.68 8.00 -11.24
C LEU A 311 15.05 9.37 -10.95
N SER A 312 14.99 9.78 -9.68
CA SER A 312 14.48 11.09 -9.26
C SER A 312 15.31 12.25 -9.80
N ARG A 313 16.63 12.06 -10.01
CA ARG A 313 17.50 13.07 -10.65
C ARG A 313 17.32 13.14 -12.16
N GLU A 314 17.01 12.03 -12.81
CA GLU A 314 16.78 11.97 -14.26
C GLU A 314 15.38 12.44 -14.64
N ALA A 315 14.37 12.13 -13.82
CA ALA A 315 12.97 12.47 -14.02
C ALA A 315 12.34 13.15 -12.77
N PRO A 316 12.81 14.34 -12.36
CA PRO A 316 12.39 15.01 -11.11
C PRO A 316 10.92 15.43 -11.07
N SER A 317 10.24 15.46 -12.22
CA SER A 317 8.81 15.78 -12.38
C SER A 317 7.92 14.54 -12.58
N ASN A 318 8.43 13.33 -12.36
CA ASN A 318 7.60 12.11 -12.38
C ASN A 318 7.03 11.87 -10.96
N ALA A 319 5.72 12.04 -10.80
CA ALA A 319 5.03 11.93 -9.50
C ALA A 319 5.30 10.58 -8.82
N GLN A 320 5.20 9.47 -9.57
CA GLN A 320 5.39 8.12 -9.05
C GLN A 320 6.81 7.88 -8.49
N ILE A 321 7.85 8.36 -9.18
CA ILE A 321 9.24 8.29 -8.69
C ILE A 321 9.40 9.08 -7.39
N ARG A 322 8.82 10.29 -7.30
CA ARG A 322 8.87 11.10 -6.07
C ARG A 322 8.12 10.43 -4.92
N ARG A 323 6.97 9.83 -5.21
CA ARG A 323 6.18 9.07 -4.23
C ARG A 323 6.94 7.87 -3.68
N GLU A 324 7.47 6.97 -4.52
CA GLU A 324 8.20 5.80 -4.03
C GLU A 324 9.49 6.19 -3.30
N LEU A 325 10.13 7.31 -3.70
CA LEU A 325 11.28 7.87 -2.99
C LEU A 325 10.88 8.32 -1.57
N GLY A 326 9.81 9.12 -1.44
CA GLY A 326 9.32 9.57 -0.14
C GLY A 326 8.87 8.41 0.78
N MET A 327 8.15 7.42 0.25
CA MET A 327 7.82 6.20 1.01
C MET A 327 9.08 5.46 1.49
N THR A 328 10.09 5.36 0.63
CA THR A 328 11.38 4.75 1.01
C THR A 328 12.09 5.57 2.08
N GLU A 329 12.10 6.90 1.99
CA GLU A 329 12.72 7.79 2.98
C GLU A 329 12.03 7.67 4.35
N LEU A 330 10.71 7.51 4.37
CA LEU A 330 9.94 7.23 5.58
C LEU A 330 10.41 5.91 6.23
N ALA A 331 10.55 4.83 5.44
CA ALA A 331 11.09 3.54 5.89
C ALA A 331 12.54 3.63 6.41
N ARG A 332 13.36 4.55 5.86
CA ARG A 332 14.71 4.86 6.38
C ARG A 332 14.70 5.63 7.70
N GLY A 333 13.56 6.20 8.08
CA GLY A 333 13.37 7.03 9.26
C GLY A 333 13.56 8.53 9.02
N TRP A 334 13.31 9.02 7.81
CA TRP A 334 13.43 10.43 7.42
C TRP A 334 12.06 11.04 7.05
N PRO A 335 11.16 11.23 8.02
CA PRO A 335 9.76 11.56 7.74
C PRO A 335 9.55 12.98 7.17
N ARG A 336 10.44 13.95 7.42
CA ARG A 336 10.32 15.29 6.80
C ARG A 336 10.81 15.29 5.37
N MET A 337 11.88 14.56 5.09
CA MET A 337 12.36 14.36 3.71
C MET A 337 11.27 13.65 2.89
N ALA A 338 10.68 12.59 3.47
CA ALA A 338 9.55 11.89 2.90
C ALA A 338 8.36 12.81 2.60
N GLU A 339 7.96 13.64 3.58
CA GLU A 339 6.87 14.60 3.42
C GLU A 339 7.12 15.60 2.29
N GLU A 340 8.35 16.11 2.14
CA GLU A 340 8.72 17.00 1.03
C GLU A 340 8.51 16.32 -0.34
N ASP A 341 9.00 15.09 -0.50
CA ASP A 341 8.88 14.34 -1.76
C ASP A 341 7.45 13.86 -2.05
N LEU A 342 6.68 13.50 -1.02
CA LEU A 342 5.27 13.11 -1.12
C LEU A 342 4.36 14.30 -1.45
N ASN A 343 4.61 15.47 -0.87
CA ASN A 343 3.91 16.71 -1.23
C ASN A 343 4.20 17.11 -2.68
N ILE A 344 5.43 16.91 -3.16
CA ILE A 344 5.78 17.17 -4.55
C ILE A 344 5.12 16.14 -5.48
N ALA A 345 5.04 14.86 -5.09
CA ALA A 345 4.28 13.85 -5.84
C ALA A 345 2.81 14.23 -6.01
N GLY A 346 2.10 14.55 -4.91
CA GLY A 346 0.70 14.97 -4.96
C GLY A 346 0.44 16.31 -5.66
N THR A 347 1.46 17.18 -5.76
CA THR A 347 1.39 18.42 -6.58
C THR A 347 1.62 18.15 -8.07
N LEU A 348 2.41 17.13 -8.41
CA LEU A 348 2.68 16.72 -9.80
C LEU A 348 1.52 15.91 -10.40
N ASP A 349 0.85 15.11 -9.56
CA ASP A 349 -0.36 14.37 -9.91
C ASP A 349 -1.36 14.35 -8.74
N GLU A 350 -2.36 15.23 -8.81
CA GLU A 350 -3.47 15.32 -7.84
C GLU A 350 -4.36 14.06 -7.81
N ARG A 351 -4.10 13.06 -8.67
CA ARG A 351 -4.82 11.77 -8.71
C ARG A 351 -4.00 10.62 -8.13
N ASP A 352 -2.74 10.81 -7.74
CA ASP A 352 -1.93 9.74 -7.15
C ASP A 352 -2.42 9.41 -5.72
N VAL A 353 -3.34 8.45 -5.64
CA VAL A 353 -3.89 7.87 -4.40
C VAL A 353 -2.78 7.50 -3.40
N GLY A 354 -1.64 7.02 -3.89
CA GLY A 354 -0.53 6.63 -3.04
C GLY A 354 0.19 7.84 -2.43
N ALA A 355 0.15 9.01 -3.07
CA ALA A 355 0.78 10.22 -2.55
C ALA A 355 0.04 10.68 -1.30
N TYR A 356 -1.30 10.72 -1.34
CA TYR A 356 -2.15 11.02 -0.19
C TYR A 356 -2.00 10.01 0.96
N ILE A 357 -1.88 8.71 0.66
CA ILE A 357 -1.58 7.69 1.69
C ILE A 357 -0.21 7.98 2.33
N GLY A 358 0.82 8.26 1.53
CA GLY A 358 2.15 8.57 2.05
C GLY A 358 2.19 9.87 2.86
N GLN A 359 1.51 10.92 2.40
CA GLN A 359 1.37 12.18 3.14
C GLN A 359 0.75 11.94 4.52
N ALA A 360 -0.31 11.13 4.59
CA ALA A 360 -0.91 10.70 5.85
C ALA A 360 0.09 9.92 6.73
N ASP A 361 0.84 8.95 6.19
CA ASP A 361 1.81 8.16 6.96
C ASP A 361 3.02 8.99 7.44
N ALA A 362 3.49 9.96 6.66
CA ALA A 362 4.54 10.91 7.06
C ALA A 362 4.05 11.84 8.17
N ALA A 363 2.84 12.40 8.03
CA ALA A 363 2.19 13.25 9.04
C ALA A 363 1.96 12.51 10.37
N ARG A 364 1.46 11.26 10.31
CA ARG A 364 1.32 10.37 11.48
C ARG A 364 2.66 10.12 12.17
N THR A 365 3.70 9.79 11.41
CA THR A 365 5.08 9.59 11.92
C THR A 365 5.67 10.86 12.54
N LEU A 366 5.21 12.04 12.10
CA LEU A 366 5.56 13.34 12.67
C LEU A 366 4.67 13.77 13.84
N HIS A 367 3.67 12.98 14.26
CA HIS A 367 2.65 13.41 15.23
C HIS A 367 1.93 14.72 14.82
N ASP A 368 1.74 14.91 13.52
CA ASP A 368 1.11 16.08 12.91
C ASP A 368 -0.24 15.67 12.30
N TYR A 369 -1.18 15.33 13.17
CA TYR A 369 -2.36 14.54 12.81
C TYR A 369 -3.45 15.30 12.06
N GLN A 370 -3.33 16.63 11.93
CA GLN A 370 -4.40 17.53 11.49
C GLN A 370 -4.99 17.15 10.11
N ASP A 371 -4.12 16.87 9.14
CA ASP A 371 -4.52 16.69 7.74
C ASP A 371 -4.64 15.19 7.34
N VAL A 372 -4.45 14.27 8.30
CA VAL A 372 -4.44 12.81 8.06
C VAL A 372 -5.80 12.31 7.57
N GLU A 373 -6.89 12.77 8.19
CA GLU A 373 -8.25 12.34 7.83
C GLU A 373 -8.73 12.98 6.51
N GLU A 374 -8.22 14.16 6.15
CA GLU A 374 -8.45 14.80 4.84
C GLU A 374 -7.73 14.03 3.72
N ASN A 375 -6.42 13.77 3.87
CA ASN A 375 -5.63 13.04 2.89
C ASN A 375 -6.19 11.62 2.63
N LEU A 376 -6.53 10.87 3.67
CA LEU A 376 -7.18 9.56 3.52
C LEU A 376 -8.59 9.67 2.93
N GLY A 377 -9.32 10.74 3.24
CA GLY A 377 -10.62 11.04 2.61
C GLY A 377 -10.52 11.30 1.11
N ILE A 378 -9.48 12.01 0.65
CA ILE A 378 -9.18 12.22 -0.77
C ILE A 378 -8.81 10.89 -1.43
N ALA A 379 -7.89 10.12 -0.84
CA ALA A 379 -7.48 8.80 -1.33
C ALA A 379 -8.68 7.85 -1.52
N ARG A 380 -9.62 7.83 -0.56
CA ARG A 380 -10.88 7.06 -0.67
C ARG A 380 -11.79 7.59 -1.77
N SER A 381 -11.88 8.91 -1.98
CA SER A 381 -12.70 9.46 -3.06
C SER A 381 -12.17 9.14 -4.47
N LEU A 382 -10.85 8.93 -4.60
CA LEU A 382 -10.16 8.60 -5.84
C LEU A 382 -10.08 7.09 -6.12
N ALA A 383 -10.21 6.22 -5.10
CA ALA A 383 -10.16 4.77 -5.25
C ALA A 383 -10.85 4.02 -4.09
N ASP A 384 -12.18 4.06 -4.02
CA ASP A 384 -12.98 3.48 -2.94
C ASP A 384 -12.96 1.93 -2.85
N ARG A 385 -12.46 1.25 -3.90
CA ARG A 385 -12.29 -0.22 -3.96
C ARG A 385 -10.83 -0.68 -3.82
N ASN A 386 -9.91 0.23 -3.49
CA ASN A 386 -8.48 -0.09 -3.40
C ASN A 386 -8.08 -0.56 -1.99
N GLY A 387 -7.67 -1.82 -1.88
CA GLY A 387 -7.24 -2.41 -0.60
C GLY A 387 -6.02 -1.76 0.06
N ARG A 388 -5.25 -0.91 -0.63
CA ARG A 388 -4.23 -0.05 0.03
C ARG A 388 -4.87 1.08 0.83
N VAL A 389 -5.90 1.72 0.27
CA VAL A 389 -6.67 2.78 0.95
C VAL A 389 -7.36 2.20 2.17
N GLU A 390 -8.07 1.08 2.01
CA GLU A 390 -8.75 0.41 3.12
C GLU A 390 -7.79 0.07 4.27
N ARG A 391 -6.59 -0.46 3.97
CA ARG A 391 -5.57 -0.75 5.00
C ARG A 391 -5.03 0.51 5.68
N ALA A 392 -4.85 1.61 4.93
CA ALA A 392 -4.40 2.89 5.48
C ALA A 392 -5.47 3.49 6.41
N GLU A 393 -6.74 3.50 5.99
CA GLU A 393 -7.87 3.91 6.84
C GLU A 393 -7.99 3.05 8.09
N GLN A 394 -7.94 1.72 7.96
CA GLN A 394 -7.97 0.82 9.12
C GLN A 394 -6.77 1.05 10.06
N SER A 395 -5.59 1.40 9.54
CA SER A 395 -4.43 1.77 10.34
C SER A 395 -4.65 3.06 11.11
N TRP A 396 -5.18 4.10 10.44
CA TRP A 396 -5.53 5.35 11.10
C TRP A 396 -6.61 5.14 12.18
N GLN A 397 -7.64 4.32 11.93
CA GLN A 397 -8.66 4.02 12.94
C GLN A 397 -8.12 3.24 14.14
N ARG A 398 -7.12 2.35 13.95
CA ARG A 398 -6.42 1.69 15.07
C ARG A 398 -5.56 2.67 15.85
N GLU A 399 -4.79 3.52 15.15
CA GLU A 399 -3.97 4.54 15.80
C GLU A 399 -4.84 5.51 16.60
N LYS A 400 -5.84 6.17 15.97
CA LYS A 400 -6.81 7.10 16.58
C LYS A 400 -7.62 6.45 17.72
N GLY A 401 -7.78 5.12 17.71
CA GLY A 401 -8.50 4.34 18.70
C GLY A 401 -7.80 4.16 20.06
N TRP A 402 -8.34 3.24 20.88
CA TRP A 402 -7.76 2.87 22.17
C TRP A 402 -6.44 2.12 22.00
N GLN A 403 -5.43 2.53 22.75
CA GLN A 403 -4.09 1.94 22.76
C GLN A 403 -3.85 1.25 24.10
N PHE A 404 -3.22 0.07 24.11
CA PHE A 404 -3.03 -0.73 25.32
C PHE A 404 -1.71 -1.52 25.30
N ASP A 405 -0.95 -1.38 26.37
CA ASP A 405 0.35 -2.04 26.56
C ASP A 405 0.39 -2.79 27.89
N ILE A 406 0.90 -4.02 27.87
CA ILE A 406 1.38 -4.74 29.06
C ILE A 406 2.82 -5.17 28.81
N THR A 407 3.70 -4.85 29.76
CA THR A 407 5.02 -5.48 29.86
C THR A 407 5.13 -6.19 31.22
N SER A 408 5.74 -7.37 31.25
CA SER A 408 6.10 -8.03 32.50
C SER A 408 7.42 -8.78 32.38
N GLU A 409 8.33 -8.52 33.32
CA GLU A 409 9.52 -9.33 33.54
C GLU A 409 9.37 -10.15 34.84
N ARG A 410 10.00 -11.32 34.87
CA ARG A 410 10.13 -12.18 36.06
C ARG A 410 11.54 -12.75 36.11
N GLY A 411 12.36 -12.27 37.02
CA GLY A 411 13.74 -12.71 37.18
C GLY A 411 13.92 -13.70 38.33
N LYS A 412 14.94 -14.54 38.19
CA LYS A 412 15.53 -15.33 39.26
C LYS A 412 17.06 -15.15 39.23
N GLY A 413 17.61 -14.66 40.33
CA GLY A 413 19.04 -14.46 40.56
C GLY A 413 19.76 -15.69 41.10
N SER A 414 21.03 -15.50 41.46
CA SER A 414 21.88 -16.50 42.14
C SER A 414 22.24 -16.15 43.58
N SER A 415 22.03 -14.89 43.98
CA SER A 415 22.23 -14.40 45.34
C SER A 415 21.00 -13.62 45.80
N PRO A 416 20.56 -13.78 47.05
CA PRO A 416 19.47 -12.99 47.59
C PRO A 416 19.86 -11.52 47.77
N ASP A 417 21.15 -11.16 47.87
CA ASP A 417 21.59 -9.79 48.17
C ASP A 417 21.09 -8.71 47.18
N TYR A 418 20.75 -9.11 45.95
CA TYR A 418 20.19 -8.24 44.92
C TYR A 418 18.75 -8.62 44.50
N GLY A 419 18.16 -9.62 45.19
CA GLY A 419 16.89 -10.26 44.87
C GLY A 419 17.08 -11.69 44.32
N ASP A 420 16.75 -12.73 45.10
CA ASP A 420 16.76 -14.12 44.57
C ASP A 420 15.68 -14.28 43.49
N ARG A 421 14.57 -13.57 43.65
CA ARG A 421 13.49 -13.47 42.68
C ARG A 421 13.02 -12.03 42.62
N ASP A 422 12.71 -11.59 41.42
CA ASP A 422 12.18 -10.26 41.19
C ASP A 422 11.15 -10.28 40.06
N GLY A 423 10.53 -9.13 39.84
CA GLY A 423 9.80 -8.89 38.61
C GLY A 423 9.03 -7.60 38.66
N ALA A 424 8.92 -6.96 37.50
CA ALA A 424 8.10 -5.79 37.26
C ALA A 424 6.99 -6.12 36.26
N THR A 425 5.85 -5.49 36.44
CA THR A 425 4.73 -5.49 35.50
C THR A 425 4.25 -4.06 35.35
N GLN A 426 4.17 -3.57 34.12
CA GLN A 426 3.51 -2.31 33.78
C GLN A 426 2.33 -2.60 32.86
N ALA A 427 1.20 -1.97 33.13
CA ALA A 427 0.06 -1.93 32.23
C ALA A 427 -0.34 -0.47 32.00
N THR A 428 -0.54 -0.10 30.74
CA THR A 428 -0.95 1.24 30.32
C THR A 428 -2.13 1.11 29.35
N ILE A 429 -3.16 1.93 29.55
CA ILE A 429 -4.23 2.14 28.58
C ILE A 429 -4.30 3.64 28.26
N ALA A 430 -4.37 3.98 26.98
CA ALA A 430 -4.59 5.34 26.52
C ALA A 430 -5.95 5.46 25.83
N SER A 431 -6.65 6.57 26.08
CA SER A 431 -7.87 6.92 25.37
C SER A 431 -7.64 6.99 23.85
N PRO A 432 -8.72 6.99 23.05
CA PRO A 432 -8.67 7.50 21.69
C PRO A 432 -8.04 8.89 21.65
N LEU A 433 -7.51 9.27 20.49
CA LEU A 433 -6.95 10.59 20.25
C LEU A 433 -8.07 11.63 20.33
N ILE A 434 -7.86 12.67 21.15
CA ILE A 434 -8.79 13.76 21.42
C ILE A 434 -8.26 15.01 20.73
N ASP A 435 -9.10 15.63 19.90
CA ASP A 435 -8.78 16.88 19.19
C ASP A 435 -7.48 16.77 18.37
N ASP A 436 -7.20 15.56 17.86
CA ASP A 436 -6.00 15.14 17.13
C ASP A 436 -4.64 15.45 17.82
N HIS A 437 -4.65 15.84 19.10
CA HIS A 437 -3.45 16.26 19.85
C HIS A 437 -3.27 15.59 21.22
N TRP A 438 -4.31 14.98 21.81
CA TRP A 438 -4.27 14.59 23.24
C TRP A 438 -4.76 13.17 23.52
N ARG A 439 -4.22 12.53 24.56
CA ARG A 439 -4.77 11.31 25.16
C ARG A 439 -4.76 11.39 26.67
N VAL A 440 -5.78 10.80 27.29
CA VAL A 440 -5.78 10.49 28.73
C VAL A 440 -5.23 9.09 28.93
N LEU A 441 -4.30 8.93 29.86
CA LEU A 441 -3.67 7.67 30.22
C LEU A 441 -4.20 7.17 31.56
N ALA A 442 -4.39 5.85 31.69
CA ALA A 442 -4.45 5.18 32.99
C ALA A 442 -3.36 4.10 33.02
N LEU A 443 -2.59 4.06 34.11
CA LEU A 443 -1.39 3.24 34.18
C LEU A 443 -1.17 2.64 35.57
N ALA A 444 -0.73 1.39 35.59
CA ALA A 444 -0.42 0.63 36.78
C ALA A 444 0.98 0.04 36.68
N ARG A 445 1.78 0.20 37.73
CA ARG A 445 3.09 -0.45 37.88
C ARG A 445 3.10 -1.30 39.14
N TYR A 446 3.66 -2.50 39.02
CA TYR A 446 3.85 -3.44 40.12
C TYR A 446 5.23 -4.08 40.02
N SER A 447 6.12 -3.79 40.95
CA SER A 447 7.44 -4.41 41.07
C SER A 447 7.57 -5.15 42.40
N THR A 448 8.28 -6.27 42.42
CA THR A 448 8.46 -7.12 43.61
C THR A 448 9.89 -7.67 43.65
N ALA A 449 10.44 -7.89 44.85
CA ALA A 449 11.69 -8.63 45.03
C ALA A 449 11.73 -9.38 46.37
N ASP A 450 12.30 -10.58 46.35
CA ASP A 450 12.52 -11.45 47.50
C ASP A 450 13.95 -11.20 48.03
N LEU A 451 14.07 -10.55 49.19
CA LEU A 451 15.33 -10.06 49.78
C LEU A 451 15.70 -10.80 51.08
N PRO A 452 16.96 -10.77 51.56
CA PRO A 452 17.36 -11.33 52.85
C PRO A 452 16.59 -10.73 54.02
N GLU A 453 16.19 -9.47 53.91
CA GLU A 453 15.40 -8.76 54.92
C GLU A 453 13.90 -9.07 54.86
N GLY A 454 13.44 -9.75 53.80
CA GLY A 454 12.04 -10.07 53.52
C GLY A 454 11.49 -9.33 52.30
N ASP A 455 10.29 -9.75 51.86
CA ASP A 455 9.70 -9.33 50.60
C ASP A 455 9.47 -7.81 50.53
N VAL A 456 9.81 -7.21 49.38
CA VAL A 456 9.48 -5.82 49.04
C VAL A 456 8.61 -5.76 47.81
N ARG A 457 7.67 -4.80 47.79
CA ARG A 457 6.88 -4.47 46.60
C ARG A 457 6.74 -2.96 46.42
N ARG A 458 6.86 -2.50 45.19
CA ARG A 458 6.48 -1.16 44.73
C ARG A 458 5.20 -1.30 43.92
N SER A 459 4.11 -0.67 44.34
CA SER A 459 2.88 -0.67 43.55
C SER A 459 2.32 0.73 43.44
N ARG A 460 1.93 1.09 42.22
CA ARG A 460 1.49 2.44 41.85
C ARG A 460 0.39 2.33 40.81
N VAL A 461 -0.66 3.12 40.97
CA VAL A 461 -1.75 3.23 39.99
C VAL A 461 -2.09 4.70 39.85
N GLY A 462 -2.18 5.19 38.61
CA GLY A 462 -2.28 6.61 38.34
C GLY A 462 -2.97 6.94 37.02
N LEU A 463 -3.04 8.24 36.77
CA LEU A 463 -3.56 8.83 35.54
C LEU A 463 -2.54 9.81 34.97
N GLY A 464 -2.60 10.00 33.66
CA GLY A 464 -1.76 10.94 32.93
C GLY A 464 -2.47 11.59 31.76
N ILE A 465 -1.81 12.57 31.17
CA ILE A 465 -2.16 13.17 29.89
C ILE A 465 -0.92 13.10 29.01
N ARG A 466 -1.11 12.70 27.75
CA ARG A 466 -0.11 12.74 26.70
C ARG A 466 -0.55 13.73 25.63
N GLY A 467 0.36 14.58 25.19
CA GLY A 467 0.17 15.56 24.14
C GLY A 467 1.09 15.29 22.96
N TYR A 468 0.60 15.58 21.77
CA TYR A 468 1.25 15.40 20.48
C TYR A 468 1.29 16.73 19.75
N ALA A 469 2.38 16.98 19.04
CA ALA A 469 2.54 18.07 18.09
C ALA A 469 3.65 17.68 17.09
N ARG A 470 3.79 18.41 15.98
CA ARG A 470 4.78 18.12 14.93
C ARG A 470 6.21 17.89 15.47
N GLY A 471 6.65 16.64 15.46
CA GLY A 471 7.94 16.15 15.94
C GLY A 471 8.09 16.06 17.46
N VAL A 472 7.00 16.21 18.24
CA VAL A 472 7.00 16.27 19.70
C VAL A 472 5.90 15.39 20.29
N GLU A 473 6.28 14.48 21.18
CA GLU A 473 5.38 13.83 22.14
C GLU A 473 5.78 14.30 23.54
N ALA A 474 4.82 14.66 24.38
CA ALA A 474 5.07 15.00 25.78
C ALA A 474 4.02 14.36 26.69
N TYR A 475 4.35 14.08 27.94
CA TYR A 475 3.39 13.57 28.91
C TYR A 475 3.59 14.16 30.31
N VAL A 476 2.51 14.18 31.09
CA VAL A 476 2.52 14.46 32.53
C VAL A 476 1.57 13.49 33.22
N GLN A 477 2.01 12.88 34.32
CA GLN A 477 1.24 11.86 35.03
C GLN A 477 1.50 11.84 36.53
N ALA A 478 0.51 11.36 37.28
CA ALA A 478 0.57 11.22 38.72
C ALA A 478 0.20 9.79 39.11
N LEU A 479 1.15 9.07 39.71
CA LEU A 479 0.97 7.71 40.20
C LEU A 479 1.17 7.64 41.72
N PRO A 480 0.07 7.77 42.51
CA PRO A 480 0.06 7.41 43.92
C PRO A 480 0.55 5.99 44.17
N SER A 481 1.36 5.81 45.23
CA SER A 481 1.71 4.49 45.73
C SER A 481 0.52 3.83 46.42
N THR A 482 0.34 2.55 46.15
CA THR A 482 -0.62 1.63 46.81
C THR A 482 0.10 0.62 47.71
N ASP A 483 1.41 0.80 47.90
CA ASP A 483 2.24 0.05 48.85
C ASP A 483 2.49 0.84 50.16
N ARG A 484 3.18 0.21 51.10
CA ARG A 484 3.39 0.75 52.47
C ARG A 484 4.83 1.17 52.77
N TYR A 485 5.75 1.09 51.80
CA TYR A 485 7.18 1.24 52.07
C TYR A 485 7.62 2.71 51.99
N VAL A 486 7.32 3.36 50.88
CA VAL A 486 7.68 4.77 50.64
C VAL A 486 6.47 5.71 50.73
N GLY A 487 5.27 5.25 50.34
CA GLY A 487 4.02 6.01 50.48
C GLY A 487 3.97 7.34 49.71
N LYS A 488 4.83 7.53 48.70
CA LYS A 488 4.89 8.76 47.87
C LYS A 488 4.11 8.60 46.58
N THR A 489 3.53 9.70 46.12
CA THR A 489 3.07 9.86 44.74
C THR A 489 4.26 10.17 43.85
N ALA A 490 4.44 9.39 42.78
CA ALA A 490 5.32 9.75 41.68
C ALA A 490 4.61 10.78 40.81
N LEU A 491 5.16 11.98 40.70
CA LEU A 491 4.80 12.95 39.67
C LEU A 491 5.86 12.83 38.59
N GLU A 492 5.43 12.52 37.38
CA GLU A 492 6.31 12.25 36.25
C GLU A 492 5.94 13.14 35.08
N ALA A 493 6.95 13.62 34.37
CA ALA A 493 6.78 14.39 33.16
C ALA A 493 7.94 14.09 32.21
N GLY A 494 7.65 13.94 30.93
CA GLY A 494 8.67 13.67 29.92
C GLY A 494 8.32 14.25 28.56
N VAL A 495 9.34 14.34 27.71
CA VAL A 495 9.25 14.85 26.35
C VAL A 495 10.18 14.06 25.42
N ASN A 496 9.63 13.65 24.28
CA ASN A 496 10.33 13.11 23.13
C ASN A 496 10.24 14.16 22.01
N TRP A 497 11.38 14.69 21.58
CA TRP A 497 11.47 15.70 20.53
C TRP A 497 12.39 15.21 19.41
N ALA A 498 11.81 14.83 18.28
CA ALA A 498 12.51 14.63 17.02
C ALA A 498 12.84 16.00 16.41
N MET A 499 13.96 16.60 16.83
CA MET A 499 14.44 17.91 16.35
C MET A 499 14.63 17.94 14.82
N THR A 500 15.14 16.85 14.27
CA THR A 500 15.27 16.60 12.83
C THR A 500 15.06 15.11 12.56
N ASP A 501 15.08 14.72 11.29
CA ASP A 501 15.03 13.33 10.83
C ASP A 501 16.22 12.48 11.28
N ARG A 502 17.25 13.09 11.86
CA ARG A 502 18.45 12.37 12.35
C ARG A 502 18.74 12.58 13.83
N TRP A 503 18.16 13.61 14.46
CA TRP A 503 18.44 13.96 15.84
C TRP A 503 17.16 14.00 16.67
N SER A 504 17.12 13.20 17.73
CA SER A 504 16.07 13.29 18.74
C SER A 504 16.64 13.47 20.15
N LEU A 505 15.88 14.21 20.96
CA LEU A 505 16.12 14.41 22.39
C LEU A 505 14.95 13.76 23.13
N ASN A 506 15.26 12.97 24.14
CA ASN A 506 14.31 12.42 25.09
C ASN A 506 14.72 12.92 26.49
N ALA A 507 13.76 13.35 27.31
CA ALA A 507 14.02 13.80 28.67
C ALA A 507 12.83 13.43 29.57
N ASP A 508 13.11 12.78 30.69
CA ASP A 508 12.12 12.24 31.63
C ASP A 508 12.48 12.65 33.06
N PHE A 509 11.50 13.09 33.83
CA PHE A 509 11.65 13.49 35.22
C PHE A 509 10.63 12.76 36.10
N SER A 510 11.07 12.24 37.24
CA SER A 510 10.19 11.63 38.25
C SER A 510 10.54 12.12 39.66
N THR A 511 9.53 12.48 40.45
CA THR A 511 9.71 12.79 41.88
C THR A 511 9.95 11.57 42.76
N ALA A 512 9.75 10.37 42.22
CA ALA A 512 9.93 9.09 42.90
C ALA A 512 10.29 8.00 41.87
N GLY A 513 11.42 8.13 41.17
CA GLY A 513 11.82 7.30 40.02
C GLY A 513 11.79 5.79 40.28
N GLU A 514 11.57 5.02 39.21
CA GLU A 514 11.56 3.55 39.25
C GLU A 514 12.98 2.98 39.43
N ASP A 515 14.03 3.74 39.06
CA ASP A 515 15.46 3.40 39.17
C ASP A 515 15.97 3.33 40.61
N ALA A 516 15.19 3.82 41.58
CA ALA A 516 15.43 3.57 42.98
C ALA A 516 15.35 2.05 43.27
N PRO A 517 16.45 1.38 43.69
CA PRO A 517 16.45 -0.07 43.85
C PRO A 517 15.42 -0.54 44.87
N LEU A 518 14.76 -1.67 44.60
CA LEU A 518 13.72 -2.21 45.47
C LEU A 518 14.22 -2.50 46.90
N ARG A 519 15.47 -2.95 47.07
CA ARG A 519 16.11 -3.08 48.39
C ARG A 519 16.22 -1.73 49.13
N GLY A 520 16.47 -0.63 48.41
CA GLY A 520 16.42 0.72 48.98
C GLY A 520 15.00 1.12 49.40
N GLN A 521 13.99 0.77 48.60
CA GLN A 521 12.58 0.99 48.94
C GLN A 521 12.16 0.23 50.21
N TYR A 522 12.66 -0.98 50.46
CA TYR A 522 12.40 -1.72 51.71
C TYR A 522 12.71 -0.86 52.96
N TYR A 523 13.77 -0.06 52.90
CA TYR A 523 14.19 0.89 53.94
C TYR A 523 13.57 2.30 53.82
N GLY A 524 12.51 2.47 53.04
CA GLY A 524 11.82 3.75 52.83
C GLY A 524 12.58 4.77 51.97
N ILE A 525 13.59 4.32 51.21
CA ILE A 525 14.42 5.19 50.37
C ILE A 525 13.80 5.33 48.98
N SER A 526 13.80 6.55 48.44
CA SER A 526 13.26 6.91 47.12
C SER A 526 14.19 7.89 46.41
N ALA A 527 14.30 7.82 45.09
CA ALA A 527 15.04 8.80 44.28
C ALA A 527 14.10 9.82 43.60
N LYS A 528 14.54 11.07 43.50
CA LYS A 528 14.10 11.94 42.39
C LYS A 528 15.05 11.71 41.23
N THR A 529 14.53 11.44 40.05
CA THR A 529 15.33 11.04 38.88
C THR A 529 15.09 12.03 37.74
N LEU A 530 16.15 12.34 37.02
CA LEU A 530 16.12 13.06 35.75
C LEU A 530 16.98 12.27 34.76
N ASP A 531 16.35 11.76 33.71
CA ASP A 531 17.00 11.11 32.59
C ASP A 531 16.94 12.02 31.37
N THR A 532 18.01 12.02 30.61
CA THR A 532 18.11 12.76 29.34
C THR A 532 18.90 11.92 28.35
N ALA A 533 18.45 11.84 27.12
CA ALA A 533 19.14 11.10 26.07
C ALA A 533 19.06 11.81 24.73
N ILE A 534 20.21 11.89 24.05
CA ILE A 534 20.29 12.36 22.67
C ILE A 534 20.56 11.16 21.78
N THR A 535 19.75 10.99 20.74
CA THR A 535 19.93 9.97 19.71
C THR A 535 20.30 10.64 18.39
N TYR A 536 21.38 10.19 17.77
CA TYR A 536 21.67 10.40 16.35
C TYR A 536 21.36 9.13 15.57
N ARG A 537 20.29 9.12 14.78
CA ARG A 537 19.94 8.04 13.85
C ARG A 537 20.29 8.51 12.45
N ALA A 538 21.30 7.92 11.82
CA ALA A 538 21.61 8.27 10.44
C ALA A 538 20.55 7.70 9.48
N SER A 539 20.06 6.48 9.75
CA SER A 539 18.94 5.82 9.07
C SER A 539 18.57 4.52 9.80
N GLU A 540 17.91 3.56 9.17
CA GLU A 540 17.79 2.17 9.64
C GLU A 540 19.14 1.44 9.79
N LEU A 541 20.19 1.92 9.12
CA LEU A 541 21.51 1.26 9.13
C LEU A 541 22.42 1.64 10.31
N PHE A 542 22.21 2.79 10.96
CA PHE A 542 23.14 3.28 11.98
C PHE A 542 22.45 4.19 12.99
N GLN A 543 22.72 3.95 14.27
CA GLN A 543 22.27 4.76 15.39
C GLN A 543 23.37 4.89 16.45
N ALA A 544 23.55 6.10 16.97
CA ALA A 544 24.31 6.38 18.19
C ALA A 544 23.39 7.06 19.21
N ARG A 545 23.46 6.68 20.49
CA ARG A 545 22.68 7.29 21.58
C ARG A 545 23.59 7.56 22.78
N LEU A 546 23.44 8.73 23.38
CA LEU A 546 24.07 9.09 24.64
C LEU A 546 22.97 9.43 25.65
N GLY A 547 22.83 8.59 26.68
CA GLY A 547 21.99 8.81 27.85
C GLY A 547 22.80 9.33 29.04
N LEU A 548 22.19 10.20 29.84
CA LEU A 548 22.68 10.74 31.11
C LEU A 548 21.56 10.67 32.14
N SER A 549 21.82 10.06 33.29
CA SER A 549 20.87 9.94 34.40
C SER A 549 21.36 10.64 35.66
N ARG A 550 20.44 11.20 36.45
CA ARG A 550 20.76 11.93 37.69
C ARG A 550 19.73 11.66 38.77
N ASP A 551 20.08 10.77 39.70
CA ASP A 551 19.28 10.47 40.87
C ASP A 551 19.68 11.32 42.08
N ASN A 552 18.68 11.72 42.86
CA ASN A 552 18.83 12.34 44.17
C ASN A 552 17.99 11.57 45.19
N PHE A 553 18.64 10.66 45.92
CA PHE A 553 18.04 9.75 46.88
C PHE A 553 17.66 10.49 48.18
N SER A 554 16.55 10.07 48.80
CA SER A 554 16.08 10.63 50.07
C SER A 554 17.00 10.34 51.26
N ASP A 555 17.93 9.41 51.13
CA ASP A 555 18.99 9.15 52.13
C ASP A 555 20.16 10.17 52.05
N GLY A 556 20.18 11.03 51.02
CA GLY A 556 21.25 12.01 50.75
C GLY A 556 22.33 11.54 49.77
N ASN A 557 22.21 10.35 49.17
CA ASN A 557 23.05 9.94 48.05
C ASN A 557 22.59 10.62 46.75
N LYS A 558 23.55 10.92 45.88
CA LYS A 558 23.32 11.35 44.50
C LYS A 558 24.08 10.39 43.59
N ARG A 559 23.36 9.82 42.63
CA ARG A 559 23.92 8.99 41.56
C ARG A 559 24.00 9.81 40.28
N THR A 560 24.97 9.53 39.44
CA THR A 560 24.99 10.05 38.07
C THR A 560 25.46 8.94 37.17
N GLY A 561 24.60 8.49 36.29
CA GLY A 561 24.88 7.50 35.27
C GLY A 561 25.07 8.13 33.91
N TRP A 562 25.74 7.42 33.03
CA TRP A 562 25.79 7.69 31.61
C TRP A 562 25.89 6.39 30.83
N LEU A 563 25.34 6.38 29.63
CA LEU A 563 25.38 5.23 28.72
C LEU A 563 25.50 5.71 27.28
N ALA A 564 26.56 5.31 26.59
CA ALA A 564 26.77 5.53 25.18
C ALA A 564 26.60 4.21 24.42
N THR A 565 25.70 4.16 23.45
CA THR A 565 25.54 3.01 22.56
C THR A 565 25.73 3.43 21.11
N VAL A 566 26.36 2.56 20.33
CA VAL A 566 26.50 2.68 18.88
C VAL A 566 26.10 1.35 18.26
N VAL A 567 25.19 1.38 17.29
CA VAL A 567 24.67 0.20 16.59
C VAL A 567 24.76 0.43 15.09
N GLN A 568 25.27 -0.57 14.38
CA GLN A 568 25.46 -0.61 12.94
C GLN A 568 24.84 -1.90 12.37
N ARG A 569 23.97 -1.75 11.36
CA ARG A 569 23.46 -2.86 10.54
C ARG A 569 24.62 -3.44 9.73
N LEU A 570 24.95 -4.70 9.99
CA LEU A 570 26.04 -5.43 9.31
C LEU A 570 25.53 -6.23 8.11
N HIS A 571 24.28 -6.69 8.17
CA HIS A 571 23.63 -7.42 7.10
C HIS A 571 22.12 -7.15 7.09
N THR A 572 21.55 -7.01 5.91
CA THR A 572 20.11 -6.90 5.66
C THR A 572 19.77 -7.82 4.49
N SER A 573 18.67 -8.55 4.64
CA SER A 573 18.06 -9.41 3.62
C SER A 573 16.57 -9.56 3.94
N PRO A 574 15.73 -10.10 3.04
CA PRO A 574 14.27 -10.05 3.16
C PRO A 574 13.67 -10.49 4.50
N TYR A 575 14.30 -11.48 5.16
CA TYR A 575 13.79 -12.07 6.41
C TYR A 575 14.83 -12.09 7.54
N LEU A 576 16.04 -11.59 7.32
CA LEU A 576 17.14 -11.65 8.28
C LEU A 576 17.89 -10.33 8.30
N SER A 577 18.02 -9.75 9.49
CA SER A 577 18.94 -8.65 9.76
C SER A 577 19.91 -8.99 10.88
N ILE A 578 21.12 -8.44 10.78
CA ILE A 578 22.17 -8.60 11.78
C ILE A 578 22.73 -7.21 12.10
N ASP A 579 22.65 -6.82 13.37
CA ASP A 579 23.31 -5.64 13.92
C ASP A 579 24.54 -6.04 14.74
N GLY A 580 25.57 -5.20 14.67
CA GLY A 580 26.68 -5.20 15.61
C GLY A 580 26.81 -3.83 16.28
N GLY A 581 27.32 -3.77 17.49
CA GLY A 581 27.41 -2.52 18.23
C GLY A 581 28.40 -2.55 19.38
N ILE A 582 28.51 -1.39 20.04
CA ILE A 582 29.29 -1.19 21.25
C ILE A 582 28.43 -0.43 22.24
N GLU A 583 28.48 -0.86 23.49
CA GLU A 583 27.90 -0.19 24.65
C GLU A 583 29.03 0.18 25.61
N VAL A 584 29.06 1.42 26.09
CA VAL A 584 29.97 1.86 27.16
C VAL A 584 29.19 2.74 28.13
N GLY A 585 29.28 2.45 29.41
CA GLY A 585 28.57 3.22 30.43
C GLY A 585 29.31 3.28 31.76
N GLY A 586 28.67 3.92 32.73
CA GLY A 586 29.13 3.92 34.10
C GLY A 586 28.36 4.89 34.98
N SER A 587 28.54 4.74 36.28
CA SER A 587 27.87 5.49 37.31
C SER A 587 28.84 5.99 38.38
N MET A 588 28.46 7.04 39.10
CA MET A 588 29.18 7.52 40.28
C MET A 588 28.19 7.86 41.39
N ASN A 589 28.47 7.39 42.60
CA ASN A 589 27.65 7.64 43.78
C ASN A 589 28.43 8.46 44.82
N THR A 590 27.77 9.46 45.40
CA THR A 590 28.36 10.33 46.44
C THR A 590 28.53 9.66 47.82
N LYS A 591 27.88 8.52 48.02
CA LYS A 591 27.89 7.71 49.25
C LYS A 591 28.12 6.26 48.85
N THR A 592 28.62 5.45 49.77
CA THR A 592 29.02 4.05 49.51
C THR A 592 28.39 3.07 50.51
N GLU A 593 28.30 3.45 51.80
CA GLU A 593 27.65 2.66 52.83
C GLU A 593 26.13 2.84 52.77
N ARG A 594 25.47 2.03 51.94
CA ARG A 594 24.01 2.05 51.72
C ARG A 594 23.42 0.64 51.75
N PRO A 595 22.14 0.48 52.13
CA PRO A 595 21.48 -0.83 52.20
C PRO A 595 20.98 -1.34 50.83
N TYR A 596 21.63 -0.93 49.74
CA TYR A 596 21.30 -1.29 48.36
C TYR A 596 22.56 -1.20 47.50
N PHE A 597 22.59 -1.87 46.35
CA PHE A 597 23.75 -1.82 45.45
C PHE A 597 24.07 -0.38 45.04
N ASN A 598 25.24 0.09 45.48
CA ASN A 598 25.58 1.51 45.42
C ASN A 598 27.09 1.74 45.31
N PRO A 599 27.73 1.24 44.24
CA PRO A 599 29.17 1.30 44.05
C PRO A 599 29.63 2.76 43.97
N ARG A 600 30.81 3.06 44.54
CA ARG A 600 31.36 4.43 44.54
C ARG A 600 31.47 5.00 43.12
N ARG A 601 31.97 4.15 42.23
CA ARG A 601 32.01 4.35 40.79
C ARG A 601 32.06 2.98 40.14
N ASP A 602 31.30 2.79 39.09
CA ASP A 602 31.41 1.66 38.17
C ASP A 602 31.66 2.19 36.75
N ASN A 603 32.13 1.31 35.86
CA ASN A 603 32.10 1.52 34.41
C ASN A 603 31.90 0.15 33.76
N SER A 604 31.26 0.12 32.60
CA SER A 604 31.11 -1.07 31.78
C SER A 604 31.48 -0.78 30.33
N TYR A 605 31.97 -1.80 29.64
CA TYR A 605 32.02 -1.82 28.18
C TYR A 605 31.55 -3.19 27.67
N ALA A 606 30.84 -3.22 26.56
CA ALA A 606 30.46 -4.44 25.87
C ALA A 606 30.46 -4.25 24.34
N ILE A 607 30.77 -5.34 23.64
CA ILE A 607 30.40 -5.51 22.23
C ILE A 607 29.01 -6.16 22.24
N THR A 608 28.11 -5.63 21.42
CA THR A 608 26.73 -6.09 21.30
C THR A 608 26.47 -6.67 19.91
N GLY A 609 25.56 -7.63 19.82
CA GLY A 609 25.06 -8.15 18.56
C GLY A 609 23.57 -8.46 18.64
N ARG A 610 22.84 -8.23 17.56
CA ARG A 610 21.45 -8.66 17.41
C ARG A 610 21.28 -9.41 16.10
N LEU A 611 20.62 -10.55 16.18
CA LEU A 611 20.07 -11.25 15.03
C LEU A 611 18.54 -11.17 15.14
N GLU A 612 17.88 -10.69 14.09
CA GLU A 612 16.43 -10.66 13.99
C GLU A 612 16.01 -11.37 12.69
N ASN A 613 15.12 -12.36 12.83
CA ASN A 613 14.74 -13.25 11.74
C ASN A 613 13.23 -13.48 11.71
N VAL A 614 12.58 -13.14 10.61
CA VAL A 614 11.19 -13.50 10.32
C VAL A 614 11.14 -15.00 10.02
N ILE A 615 10.44 -15.78 10.85
CA ILE A 615 10.28 -17.23 10.68
C ILE A 615 9.16 -17.53 9.68
N SER A 616 8.10 -16.74 9.71
CA SER A 616 6.95 -16.88 8.83
C SER A 616 6.22 -15.55 8.74
N GLN A 617 5.74 -15.22 7.54
CA GLN A 617 4.92 -14.06 7.25
C GLN A 617 3.83 -14.44 6.25
N TYR A 618 2.60 -14.01 6.49
CA TYR A 618 1.46 -14.18 5.59
C TYR A 618 0.49 -13.02 5.78
N TYR A 619 0.55 -12.03 4.89
CA TYR A 619 -0.11 -10.73 5.02
C TYR A 619 0.16 -10.08 6.39
N GLU A 620 -0.87 -9.81 7.18
CA GLU A 620 -0.78 -9.16 8.50
C GLU A 620 -0.23 -10.07 9.59
N ARG A 621 -0.05 -11.38 9.30
CA ARG A 621 0.43 -12.38 10.25
C ARG A 621 1.94 -12.52 10.15
N SER A 622 2.64 -12.40 11.26
CA SER A 622 4.08 -12.68 11.33
C SER A 622 4.50 -13.35 12.63
N LEU A 623 5.59 -14.12 12.54
CA LEU A 623 6.34 -14.65 13.66
C LEU A 623 7.81 -14.29 13.46
N THR A 624 8.33 -13.39 14.29
CA THR A 624 9.74 -12.96 14.26
C THR A 624 10.46 -13.52 15.49
N GLN A 625 11.64 -14.09 15.31
CA GLN A 625 12.54 -14.42 16.42
C GLN A 625 13.69 -13.41 16.50
N ARG A 626 14.18 -13.21 17.73
CA ARG A 626 15.28 -12.29 18.01
C ARG A 626 16.24 -12.90 19.01
N LEU A 627 17.53 -12.75 18.72
CA LEU A 627 18.65 -13.09 19.61
C LEU A 627 19.48 -11.82 19.84
N ASP A 628 19.50 -11.31 21.07
CA ASP A 628 20.45 -10.27 21.49
C ASP A 628 21.59 -10.92 22.28
N VAL A 629 22.82 -10.47 22.04
CA VAL A 629 24.00 -10.82 22.82
C VAL A 629 24.78 -9.57 23.19
N ALA A 630 25.35 -9.55 24.39
CA ALA A 630 26.32 -8.56 24.84
C ALA A 630 27.44 -9.28 25.59
N PHE A 631 28.70 -8.91 25.33
CA PHE A 631 29.86 -9.44 26.03
C PHE A 631 30.93 -8.36 26.24
N GLY A 632 31.51 -8.30 27.44
CA GLY A 632 32.57 -7.35 27.73
C GLY A 632 33.01 -7.40 29.19
N GLN A 633 33.27 -6.24 29.79
CA GLN A 633 33.86 -6.11 31.13
C GLN A 633 33.11 -5.10 31.99
N TYR A 634 33.13 -5.34 33.30
CA TYR A 634 32.62 -4.45 34.33
C TYR A 634 33.73 -4.12 35.35
N ASP A 635 33.91 -2.83 35.62
CA ASP A 635 34.95 -2.24 36.45
C ASP A 635 34.35 -1.53 37.66
N GLU A 636 34.42 -2.14 38.85
CA GLU A 636 33.90 -1.53 40.08
C GLU A 636 35.00 -0.96 40.99
N LYS A 637 34.84 0.29 41.45
CA LYS A 637 35.87 0.98 42.24
C LYS A 637 35.97 0.45 43.67
N GLY A 638 36.84 -0.54 43.84
CA GLY A 638 37.12 -1.22 45.11
C GLY A 638 37.42 -2.71 44.93
N TYR A 639 37.06 -3.25 43.75
CA TYR A 639 37.13 -4.66 43.42
C TYR A 639 37.98 -4.88 42.16
N SER A 640 38.19 -6.14 41.79
CA SER A 640 38.82 -6.51 40.52
C SER A 640 37.82 -6.43 39.37
N SER A 641 38.24 -5.87 38.25
CA SER A 641 37.56 -5.96 36.97
C SER A 641 37.31 -7.41 36.54
N ASP A 642 36.13 -7.71 36.03
CA ASP A 642 35.78 -9.06 35.54
C ASP A 642 34.80 -8.98 34.35
N TRP A 643 34.63 -10.07 33.61
CA TRP A 643 33.78 -10.11 32.44
C TRP A 643 32.29 -10.10 32.80
N MET A 644 31.50 -9.51 31.91
CA MET A 644 30.03 -9.56 31.92
C MET A 644 29.49 -10.09 30.60
N ALA A 645 28.34 -10.75 30.64
CA ALA A 645 27.63 -11.20 29.44
C ALA A 645 26.12 -11.15 29.62
N THR A 646 25.40 -10.90 28.53
CA THR A 646 23.95 -11.08 28.43
C THR A 646 23.64 -11.84 27.15
N VAL A 647 22.72 -12.80 27.23
CA VAL A 647 22.17 -13.54 26.08
C VAL A 647 20.65 -13.58 26.23
N ARG A 648 19.92 -13.07 25.25
CA ARG A 648 18.45 -13.02 25.23
C ARG A 648 17.93 -13.64 23.95
N TYR A 649 17.08 -14.65 24.07
CA TYR A 649 16.29 -15.17 22.96
C TYR A 649 14.81 -14.87 23.18
N GLY A 650 14.08 -14.49 22.14
CA GLY A 650 12.64 -14.30 22.21
C GLY A 650 11.96 -14.32 20.86
N GLN A 651 10.63 -14.26 20.88
CA GLN A 651 9.80 -14.22 19.69
C GLN A 651 8.70 -13.18 19.85
N ILE A 652 8.31 -12.57 18.73
CA ILE A 652 7.18 -11.66 18.59
C ILE A 652 6.21 -12.29 17.60
N PHE A 653 4.97 -12.51 18.05
CA PHE A 653 3.87 -13.03 17.27
C PHE A 653 2.84 -11.94 17.03
N GLN A 654 2.53 -11.69 15.76
CA GLN A 654 1.52 -10.74 15.32
C GLN A 654 0.45 -11.53 14.54
N PRO A 655 -0.74 -11.82 15.09
CA PRO A 655 -1.80 -12.53 14.39
C PRO A 655 -2.67 -11.64 13.47
N GLN A 656 -2.57 -10.32 13.61
CA GLN A 656 -3.24 -9.28 12.82
C GLN A 656 -2.55 -7.93 13.04
N GLN A 657 -2.84 -6.92 12.20
CA GLN A 657 -2.33 -5.57 12.44
C GLN A 657 -2.81 -5.02 13.79
N GLY A 658 -1.95 -4.21 14.40
CA GLY A 658 -2.20 -3.58 15.69
C GLY A 658 -2.40 -4.52 16.87
N PHE A 659 -1.96 -5.80 16.79
CA PHE A 659 -1.91 -6.68 17.95
C PHE A 659 -0.63 -7.51 17.96
N ARG A 660 0.21 -7.34 18.99
CA ARG A 660 1.51 -8.01 19.12
C ARG A 660 1.65 -8.68 20.48
N LEU A 661 2.09 -9.95 20.48
CA LEU A 661 2.43 -10.72 21.67
C LEU A 661 3.91 -11.09 21.60
N GLY A 662 4.70 -10.73 22.62
CA GLY A 662 6.10 -11.09 22.71
C GLY A 662 6.41 -11.93 23.94
N TRP A 663 7.36 -12.83 23.81
CA TRP A 663 7.98 -13.52 24.95
C TRP A 663 9.49 -13.60 24.75
N GLY A 664 10.25 -13.68 25.85
CA GLY A 664 11.69 -13.89 25.77
C GLY A 664 12.27 -14.45 27.06
N VAL A 665 13.41 -15.15 26.93
CA VAL A 665 14.23 -15.59 28.05
C VAL A 665 15.62 -14.96 27.90
N ALA A 666 16.05 -14.26 28.94
CA ALA A 666 17.36 -13.64 29.02
C ALA A 666 18.18 -14.22 30.17
N TRP A 667 19.46 -14.50 29.92
CA TRP A 667 20.45 -14.83 30.93
C TRP A 667 21.47 -13.70 30.98
N HIS A 668 21.67 -13.16 32.18
CA HIS A 668 22.63 -12.10 32.50
C HIS A 668 23.67 -12.66 33.46
N ASN A 669 24.92 -12.21 33.34
CA ASN A 669 26.02 -12.58 34.21
C ASN A 669 26.98 -11.40 34.36
N GLN A 670 27.22 -10.94 35.59
CA GLN A 670 28.12 -9.83 35.88
C GLN A 670 28.64 -9.88 37.33
N PRO A 671 29.80 -9.28 37.62
CA PRO A 671 30.27 -9.10 38.98
C PRO A 671 29.56 -7.93 39.70
N TYR A 672 29.20 -8.11 40.96
CA TYR A 672 28.73 -7.09 41.90
C TYR A 672 29.46 -7.24 43.23
N ASP A 673 30.02 -6.17 43.79
CA ASP A 673 30.84 -6.22 45.02
C ASP A 673 31.96 -7.30 44.94
N GLY A 674 32.50 -7.51 43.73
CA GLY A 674 33.51 -8.53 43.43
C GLY A 674 33.03 -9.99 43.43
N ARG A 675 31.73 -10.26 43.58
CA ARG A 675 31.12 -11.60 43.47
C ARG A 675 30.33 -11.72 42.17
N ARG A 676 30.35 -12.89 41.54
CA ARG A 676 29.69 -13.09 40.24
C ARG A 676 28.25 -13.53 40.43
N GLU A 677 27.33 -12.74 39.90
CA GLU A 677 25.90 -13.03 39.91
C GLU A 677 25.40 -13.40 38.52
N HIS A 678 24.44 -14.34 38.47
CA HIS A 678 23.70 -14.67 37.26
C HIS A 678 22.19 -14.54 37.49
N ARG A 679 21.48 -13.95 36.52
CA ARG A 679 20.02 -13.71 36.56
C ARG A 679 19.38 -14.24 35.29
N VAL A 680 18.44 -15.17 35.42
CA VAL A 680 17.56 -15.61 34.33
C VAL A 680 16.25 -14.84 34.43
N VAL A 681 15.81 -14.23 33.33
CA VAL A 681 14.60 -13.41 33.25
C VAL A 681 13.67 -13.98 32.18
N LEU A 682 12.39 -14.11 32.51
CA LEU A 682 11.30 -14.32 31.56
C LEU A 682 10.59 -12.98 31.31
N ASP A 683 10.56 -12.56 30.06
CA ASP A 683 9.83 -11.38 29.61
C ASP A 683 8.56 -11.77 28.86
N LEU A 684 7.49 -11.02 29.08
CA LEU A 684 6.23 -11.11 28.37
C LEU A 684 5.78 -9.69 27.97
N THR A 685 5.31 -9.54 26.74
CA THR A 685 4.77 -8.28 26.23
C THR A 685 3.46 -8.51 25.48
N LEU A 686 2.54 -7.58 25.62
CA LEU A 686 1.29 -7.49 24.85
C LEU A 686 1.09 -6.04 24.46
N HIS A 687 0.77 -5.80 23.20
CA HIS A 687 0.48 -4.48 22.67
C HIS A 687 -0.75 -4.54 21.76
N TRP A 688 -1.64 -3.56 21.89
CA TRP A 688 -2.80 -3.33 21.04
C TRP A 688 -2.88 -1.85 20.62
N GLY A 689 -3.11 -1.63 19.32
CA GLY A 689 -3.05 -0.35 18.64
C GLY A 689 -1.95 -0.33 17.58
N ASP A 690 -1.90 0.74 16.79
CA ASP A 690 -0.84 1.02 15.80
C ASP A 690 0.14 2.09 16.34
#